data_AF-A0A0Q1D7H8-F1
#
_entry.id   AF-A0A0Q1D7H8-F1
#
_cell.length_a   1.000
_cell.length_b   1.000
_cell.length_c   1.000
_cell.angle_alpha   90.00
_cell.angle_beta   90.00
_cell.angle_gamma   90.00
#
_symmetry.space_group_name_H-M   'P 1'
#
loop_
_entity.id
_entity.type
_entity.pdbx_description
1 polymer ?
#
loop_
_entity_poly.entity_id
_entity_poly.type
_entity_poly.pdbx_seq_one_letter_code
_entity_poly.pdbx_strand_id
1 'polypeptide(L)'
;MDKKKAVKLATASAVAASAFVAANPHASQAATDVATVVSQAKAQMKEAYYTYSHTVTETGQFPDIKDVYAAYNKAKQAYANAVAVVNKAGGAKKDAYLADLQATYETYVFKANPKSGEARVATYIDAYNYATKLDAMRQELRAAVDAKDLKKAEELYHKISYELKTRTVILDRVYGQTTRELLRSQFKDEAQKLRDSLIYDITVAMKAREAQDAVKAGNLDKAKAALDKVNQYVSKVTDAFKAELQKAAQDAKAAYEAALPPKVESVTAVNAKTLEIKFNKAVDAATVIDNKGTSDTSDDVVKTTAITLTAIDGQGTVSTVKASLSDDKKTLKLVADGAQFFTKRYVVDIKNVKTLDGKDVPAYTTTIDTTDSVRPSVLSSSYADNGLTLKVKFSEPLASVGTVKLYDGTTEISVSPKFTAGDDEMTINLASSSVPVNKDLTLKIFGAVDYNGNVINPNPAELTVKKTTVDTTKPTVQSIEAVNTKTVKVTFSEKLLSNPTIKIGGQTASVSVDSTGLVYTATLSSALSKGVYAVEVSDYKDLAGNSGDAYTKVVQLKADTTAPKFVSSQVVKIDGVEHLVLTFDEEVTTGSNITVVQSSDKYIDENNVLKAVGADLKTTSDNFKLYLPTDGKSKSVALNISSLPKGTYTVTLPNGLVSDLADNAYAERKQITFVRGSDSLTTKPALDTAYDGNGVKADNNNELVFEFTQNLDASALNLSNFNINGLTVTKAVFDGDTKHIRVTLAPGANTWTGTHVITISNIKNTSGLVMDTVTVNEYMKENVAPTFTATLTSADVIRVDFSEPVANAMISNSLSVNNFTVKVDGQSATVLRVYEDSGAQNPVSSSKGYKTIYLKLQNPVTDLSKPITLSATGIVDVDQTGGISSNNVVGNPVSDAVVNVAK
;
A
#
# COMPACT_ATOMS: atom_id res chain seq x y z
N MET A 1 62.45 -59.38 -3.14
CA MET A 1 63.65 -60.13 -2.77
C MET A 1 63.29 -61.16 -1.71
N ASP A 2 63.32 -62.42 -2.14
CA ASP A 2 63.65 -63.67 -1.46
C ASP A 2 63.71 -63.85 0.09
N LYS A 3 63.30 -65.08 0.47
CA LYS A 3 63.73 -65.95 1.60
C LYS A 3 62.94 -66.03 2.92
N LYS A 4 62.10 -67.08 2.95
CA LYS A 4 61.98 -68.16 3.95
C LYS A 4 63.03 -68.15 5.11
N LYS A 5 62.58 -68.35 6.35
CA LYS A 5 62.71 -69.60 7.15
C LYS A 5 62.15 -69.47 8.57
N ALA A 6 61.67 -70.61 9.06
CA ALA A 6 60.97 -70.87 10.31
C ALA A 6 61.82 -70.74 11.59
N VAL A 7 61.15 -70.44 12.71
CA VAL A 7 61.48 -71.00 14.04
C VAL A 7 60.17 -71.38 14.74
N LYS A 8 60.07 -72.66 15.10
CA LYS A 8 59.02 -73.26 15.95
C LYS A 8 59.12 -72.68 17.37
N LEU A 9 57.99 -72.33 17.97
CA LEU A 9 57.84 -72.37 19.42
C LEU A 9 56.54 -73.10 19.75
N ALA A 10 56.69 -74.18 20.52
CA ALA A 10 55.63 -75.08 20.91
C ALA A 10 54.72 -74.41 21.95
N THR A 11 53.43 -74.31 21.66
CA THR A 11 52.38 -74.11 22.66
C THR A 11 51.60 -75.41 22.78
N ALA A 12 51.79 -76.08 23.92
CA ALA A 12 51.02 -77.24 24.33
C ALA A 12 49.56 -76.82 24.54
N SER A 13 48.73 -76.96 23.51
CA SER A 13 47.27 -76.92 23.66
C SER A 13 46.85 -78.26 24.27
N ALA A 14 46.75 -78.30 25.60
CA ALA A 14 45.96 -79.32 26.27
C ALA A 14 44.50 -79.13 25.84
N VAL A 15 44.10 -79.85 24.78
CA VAL A 15 42.70 -80.02 24.40
C VAL A 15 42.06 -80.85 25.51
N ALA A 16 41.47 -80.16 26.50
CA ALA A 16 40.51 -80.80 27.39
C ALA A 16 39.25 -81.07 26.58
N ALA A 17 39.23 -82.21 25.90
CA ALA A 17 38.05 -82.77 25.26
C ALA A 17 37.00 -83.03 26.34
N SER A 18 36.10 -82.08 26.56
CA SER A 18 34.88 -82.28 27.32
C SER A 18 33.93 -83.15 26.49
N ALA A 19 34.14 -84.46 26.52
CA ALA A 19 33.17 -85.42 26.00
C ALA A 19 31.84 -85.20 26.73
N PHE A 20 30.85 -84.66 26.02
CA PHE A 20 29.48 -84.53 26.51
C PHE A 20 28.85 -85.93 26.52
N VAL A 21 28.70 -86.51 27.71
CA VAL A 21 27.76 -87.61 27.94
C VAL A 21 26.36 -87.01 27.87
N ALA A 22 25.61 -87.33 26.82
CA ALA A 22 24.17 -87.20 26.83
C ALA A 22 23.62 -88.18 27.88
N ALA A 23 23.25 -87.68 29.06
CA ALA A 23 22.57 -88.48 30.07
C ALA A 23 21.15 -88.81 29.58
N ASN A 24 21.00 -90.00 29.02
CA ASN A 24 19.73 -90.70 28.89
C ASN A 24 19.13 -90.89 30.30
N PRO A 25 17.87 -90.49 30.59
CA PRO A 25 17.29 -90.59 31.94
C PRO A 25 17.02 -92.02 32.44
N HIS A 26 17.46 -93.06 31.72
CA HIS A 26 17.35 -94.44 32.14
C HIS A 26 18.67 -95.21 31.94
N ALA A 27 19.58 -95.12 32.92
CA ALA A 27 20.64 -96.10 33.16
C ALA A 27 20.92 -96.21 34.66
N SER A 28 21.19 -97.43 35.14
CA SER A 28 21.22 -97.85 36.54
C SER A 28 22.31 -97.19 37.41
N GLN A 29 22.02 -97.16 38.72
CA GLN A 29 22.82 -96.60 39.81
C GLN A 29 24.31 -97.00 39.79
N ALA A 30 25.17 -96.01 39.51
CA ALA A 30 26.45 -95.83 40.19
C ALA A 30 26.35 -94.49 40.93
N ALA A 31 26.82 -94.41 42.17
CA ALA A 31 26.77 -93.18 42.96
C ALA A 31 27.49 -92.04 42.21
N THR A 32 26.73 -91.10 41.64
CA THR A 32 27.30 -89.90 41.04
C THR A 32 27.93 -89.07 42.15
N ASP A 33 29.26 -88.94 42.14
CA ASP A 33 29.98 -88.17 43.14
C ASP A 33 29.49 -86.71 43.13
N VAL A 34 28.91 -86.26 44.25
CA VAL A 34 28.39 -84.89 44.44
C VAL A 34 29.49 -83.86 44.16
N ALA A 35 30.74 -84.15 44.50
CA ALA A 35 31.86 -83.25 44.24
C ALA A 35 32.09 -83.06 42.73
N THR A 36 31.95 -84.13 41.93
CA THR A 36 32.05 -84.09 40.47
C THR A 36 30.93 -83.23 39.85
N VAL A 37 29.67 -83.39 40.29
CA VAL A 37 28.54 -82.58 39.79
C VAL A 37 28.70 -81.10 40.14
N VAL A 38 29.12 -80.79 41.37
CA VAL A 38 29.40 -79.41 41.80
C VAL A 38 30.55 -78.81 40.98
N SER A 39 31.63 -79.56 40.78
CA SER A 39 32.78 -79.12 39.98
C SER A 39 32.39 -78.82 38.53
N GLN A 40 31.65 -79.73 37.88
CA GLN A 40 31.16 -79.57 36.52
C GLN A 40 30.20 -78.38 36.39
N ALA A 41 29.30 -78.18 37.34
CA ALA A 41 28.38 -77.03 37.33
C ALA A 41 29.14 -75.71 37.48
N LYS A 42 30.12 -75.63 38.39
CA LYS A 42 30.98 -74.45 38.54
C LYS A 42 31.80 -74.17 37.28
N ALA A 43 32.35 -75.21 36.65
CA ALA A 43 33.06 -75.08 35.38
C ALA A 43 32.12 -74.54 34.30
N GLN A 44 30.90 -75.08 34.19
CA GLN A 44 29.90 -74.63 33.21
C GLN A 44 29.45 -73.17 33.43
N MET A 45 29.36 -72.71 34.68
CA MET A 45 29.04 -71.31 35.00
C MET A 45 30.17 -70.35 34.62
N LYS A 46 31.43 -70.74 34.84
CA LYS A 46 32.60 -69.97 34.40
C LYS A 46 32.74 -69.99 32.88
N GLU A 47 32.44 -71.13 32.25
CA GLU A 47 32.47 -71.30 30.79
C GLU A 47 31.52 -70.32 30.09
N ALA A 48 30.34 -70.07 30.65
CA ALA A 48 29.42 -69.06 30.12
C ALA A 48 30.02 -67.64 30.13
N TYR A 49 30.83 -67.30 31.13
CA TYR A 49 31.59 -66.05 31.17
C TYR A 49 32.76 -66.07 30.16
N TYR A 50 33.48 -67.18 30.03
CA TYR A 50 34.56 -67.33 29.06
C TYR A 50 34.08 -67.22 27.62
N THR A 51 32.86 -67.69 27.34
CA THR A 51 32.22 -67.60 26.01
C THR A 51 32.28 -66.19 25.42
N TYR A 52 32.10 -65.15 26.24
CA TYR A 52 32.28 -63.77 25.78
C TYR A 52 33.66 -63.18 26.12
N SER A 53 34.17 -63.40 27.33
CA SER A 53 35.36 -62.69 27.79
C SER A 53 36.64 -63.15 27.08
N HIS A 54 36.79 -64.44 26.78
CA HIS A 54 37.94 -64.95 26.02
C HIS A 54 37.85 -64.51 24.56
N THR A 55 36.69 -64.68 23.92
CA THR A 55 36.46 -64.22 22.54
C THR A 55 36.86 -62.76 22.38
N VAL A 56 36.39 -61.88 23.26
CA VAL A 56 36.74 -60.45 23.21
C VAL A 56 38.22 -60.20 23.46
N THR A 57 38.83 -60.87 24.43
CA THR A 57 40.24 -60.63 24.79
C THR A 57 41.22 -61.17 23.75
N GLU A 58 40.91 -62.32 23.16
CA GLU A 58 41.79 -63.04 22.23
C GLU A 58 41.64 -62.55 20.79
N THR A 59 40.42 -62.20 20.38
CA THR A 59 40.12 -61.86 18.98
C THR A 59 39.80 -60.38 18.76
N GLY A 60 39.47 -59.64 19.83
CA GLY A 60 38.93 -58.28 19.70
C GLY A 60 37.52 -58.23 19.11
N GLN A 61 36.80 -59.35 19.04
CA GLN A 61 35.44 -59.46 18.49
C GLN A 61 34.43 -59.96 19.53
N PHE A 62 33.16 -59.68 19.30
CA PHE A 62 32.07 -60.26 20.10
C PHE A 62 31.73 -61.68 19.61
N PRO A 63 31.41 -62.61 20.52
CA PRO A 63 30.79 -63.87 20.12
C PRO A 63 29.40 -63.66 19.52
N ASP A 64 28.86 -64.65 18.82
CA ASP A 64 27.43 -64.66 18.49
C ASP A 64 26.62 -64.62 19.80
N ILE A 65 25.73 -63.66 19.93
CA ILE A 65 24.91 -63.49 21.14
C ILE A 65 24.04 -64.73 21.40
N LYS A 66 23.69 -65.50 20.36
CA LYS A 66 22.97 -66.77 20.50
C LYS A 66 23.78 -67.80 21.27
N ASP A 67 25.09 -67.86 21.05
CA ASP A 67 26.00 -68.77 21.76
C ASP A 67 26.11 -68.36 23.23
N VAL A 68 26.17 -67.06 23.51
CA VAL A 68 26.18 -66.53 24.89
C VAL A 68 24.86 -66.84 25.60
N TYR A 69 23.70 -66.70 24.94
CA TYR A 69 22.40 -67.10 25.50
C TYR A 69 22.32 -68.61 25.74
N ALA A 70 22.84 -69.42 24.83
CA ALA A 70 22.89 -70.88 24.99
C ALA A 70 23.75 -71.26 26.21
N ALA A 71 24.95 -70.68 26.33
CA ALA A 71 25.85 -70.89 27.46
C ALA A 71 25.25 -70.39 28.79
N TYR A 72 24.60 -69.22 28.78
CA TYR A 72 23.88 -68.66 29.93
C TYR A 72 22.78 -69.61 30.42
N ASN A 73 21.91 -70.09 29.52
CA ASN A 73 20.83 -71.01 29.88
C ASN A 73 21.36 -72.36 30.38
N LYS A 74 22.43 -72.87 29.76
CA LYS A 74 23.11 -74.09 30.20
C LYS A 74 23.71 -73.93 31.60
N ALA A 75 24.31 -72.79 31.90
CA ALA A 75 24.81 -72.47 33.24
C ALA A 75 23.69 -72.39 34.29
N LYS A 76 22.55 -71.79 33.95
CA LYS A 76 21.35 -71.76 34.83
C LYS A 76 20.83 -73.16 35.14
N GLN A 77 20.73 -74.02 34.13
CA GLN A 77 20.29 -75.39 34.30
C GLN A 77 21.31 -76.21 35.12
N ALA A 78 22.61 -76.04 34.84
CA ALA A 78 23.67 -76.71 35.59
C ALA A 78 23.68 -76.30 37.07
N TYR A 79 23.50 -75.02 37.38
CA TYR A 79 23.33 -74.53 38.75
C TYR A 79 22.11 -75.14 39.44
N ALA A 80 20.92 -75.06 38.81
CA ALA A 80 19.69 -75.59 39.39
C ALA A 80 19.76 -77.11 39.63
N ASN A 81 20.34 -77.86 38.69
CA ASN A 81 20.56 -79.30 38.83
C ASN A 81 21.54 -79.60 39.97
N ALA A 82 22.69 -78.93 40.03
CA ALA A 82 23.67 -79.12 41.11
C ALA A 82 23.09 -78.79 42.49
N VAL A 83 22.29 -77.73 42.61
CA VAL A 83 21.57 -77.39 43.84
C VAL A 83 20.61 -78.52 44.24
N ALA A 84 19.86 -79.08 43.28
CA ALA A 84 18.95 -80.20 43.55
C ALA A 84 19.71 -81.46 44.01
N VAL A 85 20.82 -81.79 43.35
CA VAL A 85 21.68 -82.94 43.68
C VAL A 85 22.32 -82.78 45.06
N VAL A 86 22.88 -81.61 45.37
CA VAL A 86 23.48 -81.31 46.69
C VAL A 86 22.43 -81.38 47.81
N ASN A 87 21.24 -80.82 47.58
CA ASN A 87 20.15 -80.90 48.56
C ASN A 87 19.68 -82.33 48.81
N LYS A 88 19.60 -83.15 47.75
CA LYS A 88 19.20 -84.56 47.82
C LYS A 88 20.24 -85.43 48.53
N ALA A 89 21.52 -85.15 48.35
CA ALA A 89 22.61 -85.93 48.95
C ALA A 89 22.87 -85.60 50.44
N GLY A 90 22.64 -84.35 50.87
CA GLY A 90 22.77 -83.96 52.29
C GLY A 90 24.21 -83.97 52.84
N GLY A 91 24.33 -84.11 54.16
CA GLY A 91 25.62 -84.26 54.86
C GLY A 91 26.35 -82.95 55.20
N ALA A 92 27.49 -83.06 55.90
CA ALA A 92 28.22 -81.93 56.48
C ALA A 92 28.79 -80.93 55.46
N LYS A 93 28.94 -81.31 54.19
CA LYS A 93 29.43 -80.44 53.10
C LYS A 93 28.32 -79.72 52.32
N LYS A 94 27.04 -80.00 52.62
CA LYS A 94 25.89 -79.47 51.88
C LYS A 94 25.92 -77.94 51.79
N ASP A 95 25.96 -77.26 52.93
CA ASP A 95 25.84 -75.80 52.98
C ASP A 95 27.06 -75.11 52.37
N ALA A 96 28.25 -75.71 52.51
CA ALA A 96 29.46 -75.25 51.85
C ALA A 96 29.35 -75.34 50.32
N TYR A 97 28.81 -76.44 49.78
CA TYR A 97 28.60 -76.59 48.34
C TYR A 97 27.51 -75.64 47.82
N LEU A 98 26.42 -75.45 48.55
CA LEU A 98 25.37 -74.51 48.15
C LEU A 98 25.87 -73.06 48.14
N ALA A 99 26.59 -72.64 49.17
CA ALA A 99 27.17 -71.29 49.24
C ALA A 99 28.19 -71.04 48.12
N ASP A 100 29.04 -72.02 47.82
CA ASP A 100 30.05 -71.93 46.75
C ASP A 100 29.43 -71.95 45.34
N LEU A 101 28.40 -72.78 45.12
CA LEU A 101 27.61 -72.77 43.88
C LEU A 101 26.90 -71.42 43.70
N GLN A 102 26.25 -70.91 44.75
CA GLN A 102 25.54 -69.64 44.70
C GLN A 102 26.50 -68.47 44.46
N ALA A 103 27.62 -68.40 45.17
CA ALA A 103 28.63 -67.36 44.96
C ALA A 103 29.19 -67.40 43.52
N THR A 104 29.41 -68.60 42.97
CA THR A 104 29.83 -68.78 41.58
C THR A 104 28.75 -68.31 40.60
N TYR A 105 27.49 -68.69 40.84
CA TYR A 105 26.36 -68.31 39.99
C TYR A 105 26.12 -66.79 40.01
N GLU A 106 26.08 -66.18 41.19
CA GLU A 106 25.87 -64.74 41.37
C GLU A 106 27.02 -63.90 40.79
N THR A 107 28.24 -64.43 40.84
CA THR A 107 29.40 -63.75 40.24
C THR A 107 29.35 -63.86 38.73
N TYR A 108 29.30 -65.07 38.18
CA TYR A 108 29.55 -65.30 36.75
C TYR A 108 28.30 -65.23 35.89
N VAL A 109 27.12 -65.60 36.42
CA VAL A 109 25.92 -65.82 35.61
C VAL A 109 24.88 -64.72 35.84
N PHE A 110 24.24 -64.67 37.01
CA PHE A 110 23.13 -63.75 37.27
C PHE A 110 22.97 -63.41 38.76
N LYS A 111 22.71 -62.14 39.04
CA LYS A 111 22.32 -61.61 40.35
C LYS A 111 21.42 -60.38 40.14
N ALA A 112 20.39 -60.23 40.96
CA ALA A 112 19.59 -59.02 40.97
C ALA A 112 20.39 -57.84 41.55
N ASN A 113 20.28 -56.65 40.95
CA ASN A 113 21.00 -55.44 41.36
C ASN A 113 22.52 -55.66 41.55
N PRO A 114 23.23 -56.13 40.51
CA PRO A 114 24.62 -56.53 40.64
C PRO A 114 25.53 -55.34 40.92
N LYS A 115 26.53 -55.55 41.78
CA LYS A 115 27.70 -54.66 41.88
C LYS A 115 28.68 -54.96 40.74
N SER A 116 29.67 -54.08 40.56
CA SER A 116 30.73 -54.30 39.57
C SER A 116 31.43 -55.65 39.82
N GLY A 117 31.50 -56.50 38.79
CA GLY A 117 32.09 -57.83 38.86
C GLY A 117 31.13 -58.98 39.16
N GLU A 118 29.87 -58.69 39.46
CA GLU A 118 28.79 -59.67 39.63
C GLU A 118 27.91 -59.77 38.38
N ALA A 119 27.12 -60.84 38.27
CA ALA A 119 26.18 -61.12 37.19
C ALA A 119 26.81 -60.97 35.77
N ARG A 120 28.07 -61.37 35.62
CA ARG A 120 28.91 -61.01 34.45
C ARG A 120 28.27 -61.32 33.11
N VAL A 121 27.70 -62.52 32.93
CA VAL A 121 27.04 -62.92 31.68
C VAL A 121 25.73 -62.16 31.47
N ALA A 122 24.90 -62.00 32.50
CA ALA A 122 23.65 -61.26 32.38
C ALA A 122 23.87 -59.77 32.04
N THR A 123 24.81 -59.10 32.71
CA THR A 123 25.13 -57.70 32.42
C THR A 123 25.78 -57.52 31.05
N TYR A 124 26.58 -58.48 30.58
CA TYR A 124 27.07 -58.51 29.20
C TYR A 124 25.93 -58.61 28.18
N ILE A 125 24.98 -59.54 28.38
CA ILE A 125 23.82 -59.73 27.49
C ILE A 125 23.01 -58.43 27.39
N ASP A 126 22.67 -57.81 28.53
CA ASP A 126 21.91 -56.56 28.57
C ASP A 126 22.65 -55.43 27.84
N ALA A 127 23.97 -55.34 28.04
CA ALA A 127 24.81 -54.34 27.39
C ALA A 127 24.95 -54.55 25.88
N TYR A 128 25.12 -55.80 25.43
CA TYR A 128 25.18 -56.13 24.01
C TYR A 128 23.85 -55.82 23.31
N ASN A 129 22.72 -56.21 23.90
CA ASN A 129 21.39 -55.91 23.35
C ASN A 129 21.08 -54.41 23.32
N TYR A 130 21.49 -53.67 24.36
CA TYR A 130 21.40 -52.22 24.36
C TYR A 130 22.26 -51.59 23.26
N ALA A 131 23.49 -52.07 23.09
CA ALA A 131 24.43 -51.55 22.11
C ALA A 131 23.98 -51.82 20.66
N THR A 132 23.45 -53.02 20.37
CA THR A 132 22.88 -53.33 19.05
C THR A 132 21.60 -52.55 18.76
N LYS A 133 20.75 -52.31 19.77
CA LYS A 133 19.59 -51.41 19.64
C LYS A 133 20.03 -49.97 19.33
N LEU A 134 21.06 -49.46 20.01
CA LEU A 134 21.63 -48.15 19.72
C LEU A 134 22.15 -48.07 18.29
N ASP A 135 22.82 -49.11 17.81
CA ASP A 135 23.32 -49.14 16.43
C ASP A 135 22.21 -49.19 15.39
N ALA A 136 21.15 -49.98 15.63
CA ALA A 136 19.96 -49.97 14.78
C ALA A 136 19.34 -48.57 14.70
N MET A 137 19.21 -47.87 15.84
CA MET A 137 18.72 -46.49 15.86
C MET A 137 19.65 -45.51 15.14
N ARG A 138 20.97 -45.70 15.24
CA ARG A 138 21.97 -44.93 14.48
C ARG A 138 21.81 -45.17 12.98
N GLN A 139 21.61 -46.41 12.55
CA GLN A 139 21.40 -46.76 11.14
C GLN A 139 20.09 -46.19 10.61
N GLU A 140 18.99 -46.25 11.37
CA GLU A 140 17.73 -45.61 11.01
C GLU A 140 17.88 -44.08 10.90
N LEU A 141 18.59 -43.44 11.85
CA LEU A 141 18.86 -42.01 11.79
C LEU A 141 19.71 -41.67 10.55
N ARG A 142 20.73 -42.49 10.26
CA ARG A 142 21.56 -42.31 9.07
C ARG A 142 20.73 -42.45 7.79
N ALA A 143 19.85 -43.43 7.71
CA ALA A 143 18.96 -43.62 6.57
C ALA A 143 18.03 -42.41 6.38
N ALA A 144 17.50 -41.82 7.47
CA ALA A 144 16.69 -40.60 7.38
C ALA A 144 17.50 -39.40 6.89
N VAL A 145 18.76 -39.26 7.32
CA VAL A 145 19.69 -38.23 6.84
C VAL A 145 20.01 -38.41 5.35
N ASP A 146 20.34 -39.62 4.93
CA ASP A 146 20.68 -39.93 3.54
C ASP A 146 19.45 -39.76 2.62
N ALA A 147 18.24 -40.07 3.12
CA ALA A 147 16.97 -39.82 2.44
C ALA A 147 16.49 -38.36 2.51
N LYS A 148 17.20 -37.49 3.26
CA LYS A 148 16.83 -36.09 3.51
C LYS A 148 15.43 -35.92 4.12
N ASP A 149 15.01 -36.85 4.97
CA ASP A 149 13.77 -36.74 5.75
C ASP A 149 14.05 -36.06 7.10
N LEU A 150 13.96 -34.72 7.12
CA LEU A 150 14.26 -33.91 8.30
C LEU A 150 13.34 -34.25 9.48
N LYS A 151 12.06 -34.51 9.23
CA LYS A 151 11.07 -34.81 10.27
C LYS A 151 11.39 -36.15 10.93
N LYS A 152 11.72 -37.17 10.14
CA LYS A 152 12.10 -38.48 10.67
C LYS A 152 13.44 -38.42 11.38
N ALA A 153 14.40 -37.66 10.85
CA ALA A 153 15.70 -37.44 11.48
C ALA A 153 15.56 -36.75 12.85
N GLU A 154 14.69 -35.74 12.98
CA GLU A 154 14.39 -35.07 14.26
C GLU A 154 13.81 -36.05 15.30
N GLU A 155 12.83 -36.86 14.91
CA GLU A 155 12.22 -37.89 15.78
C GLU A 155 13.28 -38.87 16.31
N LEU A 156 14.11 -39.42 15.40
CA LEU A 156 15.15 -40.39 15.74
C LEU A 156 16.29 -39.77 16.54
N TYR A 157 16.66 -38.51 16.24
CA TYR A 157 17.64 -37.74 17.00
C TYR A 157 17.22 -37.59 18.47
N HIS A 158 15.94 -37.31 18.75
CA HIS A 158 15.46 -37.22 20.12
C HIS A 158 15.48 -38.56 20.84
N LYS A 159 15.05 -39.64 20.17
CA LYS A 159 15.09 -41.00 20.74
C LYS A 159 16.52 -41.44 21.06
N ILE A 160 17.46 -41.27 20.13
CA ILE A 160 18.86 -41.67 20.35
C ILE A 160 19.54 -40.79 21.39
N SER A 161 19.23 -39.48 21.43
CA SER A 161 19.72 -38.57 22.49
C SER A 161 19.25 -39.01 23.88
N TYR A 162 18.01 -39.49 24.01
CA TYR A 162 17.50 -40.03 25.27
C TYR A 162 18.26 -41.30 25.68
N GLU A 163 18.42 -42.27 24.78
CA GLU A 163 19.13 -43.52 25.05
C GLU A 163 20.61 -43.28 25.44
N LEU A 164 21.30 -42.37 24.74
CA LEU A 164 22.68 -41.98 25.00
C LEU A 164 22.86 -41.20 26.31
N LYS A 165 21.82 -40.50 26.79
CA LYS A 165 21.88 -39.74 28.05
C LYS A 165 21.48 -40.56 29.27
N THR A 166 20.47 -41.42 29.13
CA THR A 166 19.77 -42.03 30.28
C THR A 166 20.10 -43.50 30.51
N ARG A 167 20.47 -44.26 29.47
CA ARG A 167 20.59 -45.73 29.54
C ARG A 167 22.03 -46.25 29.37
N THR A 168 23.02 -45.36 29.25
CA THR A 168 24.44 -45.75 29.13
C THR A 168 25.01 -46.43 30.37
N VAL A 169 24.36 -46.30 31.53
CA VAL A 169 24.72 -47.00 32.77
C VAL A 169 24.70 -48.52 32.60
N ILE A 170 23.95 -49.06 31.64
CA ILE A 170 23.95 -50.49 31.31
C ILE A 170 25.35 -50.95 30.87
N LEU A 171 26.07 -50.13 30.11
CA LEU A 171 27.44 -50.43 29.67
C LEU A 171 28.44 -50.42 30.83
N ASP A 172 28.19 -49.63 31.89
CA ASP A 172 29.09 -49.52 33.04
C ASP A 172 29.08 -50.79 33.91
N ARG A 173 28.02 -51.60 33.83
CA ARG A 173 27.83 -52.83 34.62
C ARG A 173 28.60 -54.04 34.09
N VAL A 174 29.11 -53.97 32.86
CA VAL A 174 29.84 -55.08 32.23
C VAL A 174 31.19 -55.27 32.89
N TYR A 175 31.48 -56.49 33.31
CA TYR A 175 32.79 -56.84 33.84
C TYR A 175 33.79 -57.13 32.70
N GLY A 176 34.92 -56.44 32.73
CA GLY A 176 35.96 -56.46 31.69
C GLY A 176 36.13 -55.08 31.06
N GLN A 177 37.32 -54.48 31.18
CA GLN A 177 37.60 -53.16 30.59
C GLN A 177 37.60 -53.22 29.06
N THR A 178 38.29 -54.20 28.48
CA THR A 178 38.36 -54.44 27.03
C THR A 178 36.97 -54.63 26.42
N THR A 179 36.10 -55.41 27.05
CA THR A 179 34.71 -55.60 26.60
C THR A 179 33.89 -54.31 26.65
N ARG A 180 34.02 -53.52 27.72
CA ARG A 180 33.35 -52.21 27.83
C ARG A 180 33.82 -51.24 26.76
N GLU A 181 35.12 -51.16 26.53
CA GLU A 181 35.72 -50.27 25.52
C GLU A 181 35.32 -50.70 24.11
N LEU A 182 35.24 -52.01 23.83
CA LEU A 182 34.76 -52.52 22.56
C LEU A 182 33.28 -52.16 22.32
N LEU A 183 32.42 -52.31 23.34
CA LEU A 183 31.00 -51.94 23.25
C LEU A 183 30.81 -50.44 23.01
N ARG A 184 31.64 -49.60 23.65
CA ARG A 184 31.58 -48.15 23.45
C ARG A 184 32.06 -47.76 22.06
N SER A 185 33.24 -48.21 21.67
CA SER A 185 33.88 -47.83 20.40
C SER A 185 33.07 -48.28 19.19
N GLN A 186 32.54 -49.52 19.20
CA GLN A 186 31.79 -50.03 18.04
C GLN A 186 30.38 -49.45 17.91
N PHE A 187 29.71 -49.13 19.01
CA PHE A 187 28.28 -48.78 18.98
C PHE A 187 28.00 -47.39 19.52
N LYS A 188 28.38 -47.12 20.76
CA LYS A 188 28.06 -45.85 21.44
C LYS A 188 28.72 -44.65 20.76
N ASP A 189 30.00 -44.75 20.45
CA ASP A 189 30.78 -43.62 19.97
C ASP A 189 30.36 -43.22 18.55
N GLU A 190 30.06 -44.18 17.69
CA GLU A 190 29.52 -43.91 16.35
C GLU A 190 28.10 -43.33 16.41
N ALA A 191 27.25 -43.81 17.32
CA ALA A 191 25.93 -43.24 17.56
C ALA A 191 26.03 -41.79 18.08
N GLN A 192 26.95 -41.54 19.01
CA GLN A 192 27.20 -40.22 19.58
C GLN A 192 27.73 -39.25 18.52
N LYS A 193 28.70 -39.67 17.71
CA LYS A 193 29.24 -38.85 16.60
C LYS A 193 28.15 -38.44 15.62
N LEU A 194 27.32 -39.39 15.17
CA LEU A 194 26.22 -39.07 14.25
C LEU A 194 25.23 -38.10 14.89
N ARG A 195 24.82 -38.36 16.13
CA ARG A 195 23.94 -37.46 16.88
C ARG A 195 24.55 -36.07 16.97
N ASP A 196 25.78 -35.93 17.44
CA ASP A 196 26.40 -34.63 17.67
C ASP A 196 26.63 -33.85 16.37
N SER A 197 26.86 -34.55 15.25
CA SER A 197 26.97 -33.92 13.94
C SER A 197 25.67 -33.21 13.50
N LEU A 198 24.51 -33.65 14.00
CA LEU A 198 23.18 -33.13 13.63
C LEU A 198 22.64 -32.09 14.62
N ILE A 199 23.43 -31.69 15.64
CA ILE A 199 22.95 -30.80 16.70
C ILE A 199 22.44 -29.46 16.15
N TYR A 200 23.13 -28.90 15.15
CA TYR A 200 22.75 -27.61 14.56
C TYR A 200 21.53 -27.74 13.67
N ASP A 201 21.45 -28.81 12.88
CA ASP A 201 20.32 -29.11 11.99
C ASP A 201 19.01 -29.16 12.78
N ILE A 202 18.99 -29.95 13.86
CA ILE A 202 17.80 -30.08 14.72
C ILE A 202 17.52 -28.79 15.48
N THR A 203 18.55 -28.08 15.97
CA THR A 203 18.35 -26.81 16.67
C THR A 203 17.70 -25.77 15.75
N VAL A 204 18.17 -25.64 14.51
CA VAL A 204 17.61 -24.69 13.53
C VAL A 204 16.18 -25.08 13.17
N ALA A 205 15.91 -26.37 12.89
CA ALA A 205 14.55 -26.84 12.60
C ALA A 205 13.56 -26.49 13.73
N MET A 206 13.93 -26.81 14.98
CA MET A 206 13.11 -26.53 16.15
C MET A 206 12.91 -25.03 16.37
N LYS A 207 13.97 -24.23 16.26
CA LYS A 207 13.90 -22.78 16.53
C LYS A 207 13.22 -21.99 15.42
N ALA A 208 13.35 -22.40 14.16
CA ALA A 208 12.58 -21.81 13.07
C ALA A 208 11.08 -22.06 13.26
N ARG A 209 10.69 -23.28 13.63
CA ARG A 209 9.31 -23.64 13.97
C ARG A 209 8.79 -22.85 15.17
N GLU A 210 9.59 -22.77 16.25
CA GLU A 210 9.25 -21.98 17.44
C GLU A 210 9.06 -20.49 17.11
N ALA A 211 9.89 -19.92 16.22
CA ALA A 211 9.72 -18.54 15.78
C ALA A 211 8.41 -18.33 15.03
N GLN A 212 8.07 -19.23 14.10
CA GLN A 212 6.81 -19.17 13.36
C GLN A 212 5.58 -19.32 14.28
N ASP A 213 5.63 -20.24 15.24
CA ASP A 213 4.54 -20.44 16.20
C ASP A 213 4.40 -19.25 17.16
N ALA A 214 5.52 -18.65 17.58
CA ALA A 214 5.53 -17.44 18.40
C ALA A 214 4.94 -16.23 17.64
N VAL A 215 5.25 -16.07 16.35
CA VAL A 215 4.61 -15.06 15.48
C VAL A 215 3.10 -15.26 15.40
N LYS A 216 2.63 -16.50 15.15
CA LYS A 216 1.19 -16.82 15.12
C LYS A 216 0.50 -16.53 16.45
N ALA A 217 1.21 -16.70 17.56
CA ALA A 217 0.72 -16.39 18.90
C ALA A 217 0.86 -14.90 19.29
N GLY A 218 1.37 -14.04 18.41
CA GLY A 218 1.58 -12.62 18.69
C GLY A 218 2.73 -12.31 19.66
N ASN A 219 3.60 -13.27 19.97
CA ASN A 219 4.73 -13.09 20.88
C ASN A 219 6.04 -12.85 20.12
N LEU A 220 6.25 -11.58 19.72
CA LEU A 220 7.38 -11.18 18.89
C LEU A 220 8.74 -11.28 19.62
N ASP A 221 8.80 -11.08 20.93
CA ASP A 221 10.04 -11.23 21.71
C ASP A 221 10.55 -12.67 21.70
N LYS A 222 9.63 -13.64 21.87
CA LYS A 222 9.97 -15.06 21.77
C LYS A 222 10.39 -15.43 20.35
N ALA A 223 9.69 -14.91 19.34
CA ALA A 223 10.04 -15.13 17.94
C ALA A 223 11.45 -14.59 17.62
N LYS A 224 11.78 -13.40 18.12
CA LYS A 224 13.11 -12.78 17.97
C LYS A 224 14.19 -13.61 18.64
N ALA A 225 13.99 -14.06 19.88
CA ALA A 225 14.95 -14.90 20.59
C ALA A 225 15.19 -16.25 19.88
N ALA A 226 14.13 -16.84 19.30
CA ALA A 226 14.25 -18.05 18.51
C ALA A 226 15.00 -17.80 17.19
N LEU A 227 14.70 -16.70 16.48
CA LEU A 227 15.42 -16.29 15.27
C LEU A 227 16.90 -15.98 15.51
N ASP A 228 17.26 -15.41 16.66
CA ASP A 228 18.67 -15.18 17.02
C ASP A 228 19.44 -16.50 17.11
N LYS A 229 18.82 -17.55 17.66
CA LYS A 229 19.39 -18.91 17.66
C LYS A 229 19.46 -19.52 16.27
N VAL A 230 18.46 -19.29 15.43
CA VAL A 230 18.49 -19.72 14.01
C VAL A 230 19.67 -19.06 13.30
N ASN A 231 19.79 -17.73 13.37
CA ASN A 231 20.85 -16.97 12.71
C ASN A 231 22.24 -17.37 13.21
N GLN A 232 22.37 -17.69 14.51
CA GLN A 232 23.63 -18.16 15.10
C GLN A 232 24.09 -19.52 14.55
N TYR A 233 23.16 -20.43 14.22
CA TYR A 233 23.47 -21.83 13.93
C TYR A 233 23.18 -22.27 12.50
N VAL A 234 22.41 -21.53 11.71
CA VAL A 234 22.09 -21.87 10.32
C VAL A 234 23.32 -21.99 9.42
N SER A 235 24.40 -21.27 9.72
CA SER A 235 25.68 -21.37 9.01
C SER A 235 26.47 -22.66 9.34
N LYS A 236 26.05 -23.41 10.35
CA LYS A 236 26.73 -24.62 10.86
C LYS A 236 25.97 -25.92 10.58
N VAL A 237 24.84 -25.86 9.87
CA VAL A 237 24.04 -27.04 9.52
C VAL A 237 24.76 -27.91 8.51
N THR A 238 24.50 -29.21 8.55
CA THR A 238 25.07 -30.16 7.58
C THR A 238 24.48 -29.98 6.18
N ASP A 239 25.18 -30.53 5.17
CA ASP A 239 24.70 -30.49 3.79
C ASP A 239 23.42 -31.30 3.55
N ALA A 240 23.10 -32.25 4.43
CA ALA A 240 21.94 -33.13 4.27
C ALA A 240 20.63 -32.34 4.20
N PHE A 241 20.47 -31.35 5.08
CA PHE A 241 19.24 -30.55 5.21
C PHE A 241 19.44 -29.06 4.94
N LYS A 242 20.64 -28.64 4.50
CA LYS A 242 20.99 -27.22 4.33
C LYS A 242 19.95 -26.40 3.58
N ALA A 243 19.48 -26.90 2.43
CA ALA A 243 18.49 -26.19 1.61
C ALA A 243 17.14 -26.00 2.34
N GLU A 244 16.62 -27.07 2.94
CA GLU A 244 15.36 -27.04 3.69
C GLU A 244 15.46 -26.15 4.94
N LEU A 245 16.57 -26.23 5.67
CA LEU A 245 16.80 -25.42 6.88
C LEU A 245 17.04 -23.94 6.57
N GLN A 246 17.75 -23.63 5.48
CA GLN A 246 17.88 -22.25 5.02
C GLN A 246 16.53 -21.68 4.60
N LYS A 247 15.70 -22.48 3.91
CA LYS A 247 14.34 -22.08 3.56
C LYS A 247 13.49 -21.85 4.80
N ALA A 248 13.50 -22.77 5.77
CA ALA A 248 12.78 -22.63 7.03
C ALA A 248 13.23 -21.39 7.82
N ALA A 249 14.54 -21.10 7.86
CA ALA A 249 15.08 -19.90 8.49
C ALA A 249 14.61 -18.61 7.79
N GLN A 250 14.64 -18.59 6.46
CA GLN A 250 14.14 -17.45 5.66
C GLN A 250 12.63 -17.26 5.86
N ASP A 251 11.86 -18.32 5.86
CA ASP A 251 10.41 -18.26 6.05
C ASP A 251 10.04 -17.80 7.46
N ALA A 252 10.76 -18.26 8.48
CA ALA A 252 10.61 -17.78 9.86
C ALA A 252 10.95 -16.28 9.97
N LYS A 253 12.05 -15.84 9.33
CA LYS A 253 12.42 -14.42 9.29
C LYS A 253 11.36 -13.60 8.57
N ALA A 254 10.90 -14.04 7.40
CA ALA A 254 9.87 -13.34 6.63
C ALA A 254 8.55 -13.23 7.41
N ALA A 255 8.12 -14.29 8.10
CA ALA A 255 6.94 -14.26 8.95
C ALA A 255 7.08 -13.28 10.12
N TYR A 256 8.24 -13.27 10.79
CA TYR A 256 8.53 -12.31 11.86
C TYR A 256 8.54 -10.88 11.35
N GLU A 257 9.28 -10.61 10.26
CA GLU A 257 9.33 -9.28 9.64
C GLU A 257 7.93 -8.84 9.21
N ALA A 258 7.09 -9.72 8.66
CA ALA A 258 5.71 -9.41 8.29
C ALA A 258 4.84 -9.03 9.50
N ALA A 259 5.05 -9.67 10.65
CA ALA A 259 4.29 -9.43 11.87
C ALA A 259 4.75 -8.21 12.69
N LEU A 260 5.94 -7.67 12.43
CA LEU A 260 6.37 -6.42 13.07
C LEU A 260 5.39 -5.27 12.73
N PRO A 261 5.00 -4.45 13.72
CA PRO A 261 4.22 -3.25 13.45
C PRO A 261 5.03 -2.28 12.59
N PRO A 262 4.39 -1.57 11.64
CA PRO A 262 5.06 -0.50 10.90
C PRO A 262 5.53 0.61 11.84
N LYS A 263 6.70 1.19 11.56
CA LYS A 263 7.26 2.34 12.28
C LYS A 263 8.29 3.08 11.43
N VAL A 264 8.55 4.32 11.81
CA VAL A 264 9.76 5.05 11.41
C VAL A 264 10.94 4.47 12.21
N GLU A 265 11.98 4.02 11.51
CA GLU A 265 13.23 3.52 12.11
C GLU A 265 14.18 4.67 12.46
N SER A 266 14.35 5.63 11.55
CA SER A 266 15.25 6.76 11.77
C SER A 266 14.91 7.92 10.84
N VAL A 267 15.24 9.14 11.29
CA VAL A 267 15.32 10.33 10.45
C VAL A 267 16.71 10.93 10.61
N THR A 268 17.43 11.11 9.50
CA THR A 268 18.84 11.55 9.52
C THR A 268 19.10 12.60 8.46
N ALA A 269 19.93 13.60 8.78
CA ALA A 269 20.50 14.48 7.78
C ALA A 269 21.70 13.78 7.13
N VAL A 270 21.70 13.71 5.80
CA VAL A 270 22.86 13.22 5.03
C VAL A 270 23.85 14.36 4.79
N ASN A 271 23.32 15.54 4.46
CA ASN A 271 24.04 16.82 4.32
C ASN A 271 23.02 17.97 4.37
N ALA A 272 23.47 19.21 4.22
CA ALA A 272 22.58 20.39 4.21
C ALA A 272 21.48 20.36 3.13
N LYS A 273 21.59 19.52 2.08
CA LYS A 273 20.57 19.40 1.02
C LYS A 273 19.61 18.22 1.22
N THR A 274 20.04 17.18 1.93
CA THR A 274 19.40 15.87 1.87
C THR A 274 19.09 15.33 3.26
N LEU A 275 17.84 14.90 3.47
CA LEU A 275 17.41 14.12 4.62
C LEU A 275 16.97 12.73 4.17
N GLU A 276 17.12 11.75 5.05
CA GLU A 276 16.60 10.40 4.88
C GLU A 276 15.64 10.05 6.02
N ILE A 277 14.49 9.48 5.65
CA ILE A 277 13.55 8.85 6.58
C ILE A 277 13.54 7.35 6.24
N LYS A 278 13.88 6.51 7.22
CA LYS A 278 13.86 5.04 7.07
C LYS A 278 12.66 4.46 7.78
N PHE A 279 11.98 3.54 7.13
CA PHE A 279 10.83 2.80 7.63
C PHE A 279 11.18 1.31 7.72
N ASN A 280 10.71 0.60 8.75
CA ASN A 280 10.94 -0.84 8.85
C ASN A 280 10.11 -1.64 7.82
N LYS A 281 9.05 -1.02 7.29
CA LYS A 281 8.12 -1.57 6.29
C LYS A 281 8.10 -0.70 5.05
N ALA A 282 7.89 -1.33 3.90
CA ALA A 282 7.68 -0.63 2.64
C ALA A 282 6.43 0.27 2.74
N VAL A 283 6.58 1.54 2.39
CA VAL A 283 5.51 2.54 2.42
C VAL A 283 4.90 2.75 1.03
N ASP A 284 3.63 3.13 1.01
CA ASP A 284 2.95 3.55 -0.20
C ASP A 284 3.43 4.95 -0.60
N ALA A 285 4.03 5.04 -1.80
CA ALA A 285 4.55 6.28 -2.36
C ALA A 285 3.47 7.37 -2.39
N ALA A 286 2.21 7.03 -2.66
CA ALA A 286 1.10 7.98 -2.70
C ALA A 286 0.80 8.64 -1.33
N THR A 287 1.31 8.07 -0.24
CA THR A 287 1.18 8.63 1.11
C THR A 287 2.33 9.54 1.53
N VAL A 288 3.47 9.50 0.84
CA VAL A 288 4.67 10.29 1.20
C VAL A 288 5.14 11.24 0.11
N ILE A 289 4.74 11.02 -1.14
CA ILE A 289 5.12 11.79 -2.32
C ILE A 289 3.85 12.30 -3.01
N ASP A 290 3.87 13.56 -3.44
CA ASP A 290 2.90 14.11 -4.38
C ASP A 290 3.49 14.01 -5.80
N ASN A 291 3.16 12.89 -6.48
CA ASN A 291 3.66 12.58 -7.82
C ASN A 291 2.96 13.44 -8.90
N LYS A 292 3.74 14.05 -9.79
CA LYS A 292 3.25 14.95 -10.86
C LYS A 292 2.64 14.23 -12.06
N GLY A 293 2.56 12.90 -12.03
CA GLY A 293 1.90 12.07 -13.05
C GLY A 293 2.73 11.89 -14.32
N THR A 294 4.04 12.12 -14.26
CA THR A 294 4.98 11.90 -15.35
C THR A 294 5.91 10.72 -15.04
N SER A 295 6.63 10.22 -16.05
CA SER A 295 7.69 9.23 -15.82
C SER A 295 8.98 9.84 -15.25
N ASP A 296 9.06 11.17 -15.22
CA ASP A 296 10.15 11.90 -14.57
C ASP A 296 9.84 11.99 -13.07
N THR A 297 10.78 11.54 -12.24
CA THR A 297 10.66 11.59 -10.77
C THR A 297 11.41 12.79 -10.18
N SER A 298 12.02 13.63 -11.03
CA SER A 298 12.82 14.78 -10.60
C SER A 298 11.98 15.98 -10.16
N ASP A 299 10.66 15.95 -10.40
CA ASP A 299 9.66 16.94 -10.00
C ASP A 299 8.75 16.47 -8.85
N ASP A 300 8.92 15.23 -8.39
CA ASP A 300 8.23 14.67 -7.24
C ASP A 300 8.57 15.45 -5.97
N VAL A 301 7.54 15.86 -5.22
CA VAL A 301 7.70 16.62 -3.97
C VAL A 301 7.17 15.85 -2.77
N VAL A 302 7.67 16.19 -1.59
CA VAL A 302 7.18 15.61 -0.34
C VAL A 302 5.72 15.96 -0.14
N LYS A 303 4.93 14.97 0.27
CA LYS A 303 3.54 15.17 0.63
C LYS A 303 3.44 15.84 1.99
N THR A 304 3.13 17.14 2.00
CA THR A 304 3.14 17.96 3.22
C THR A 304 2.06 17.57 4.24
N THR A 305 1.02 16.85 3.82
CA THR A 305 0.02 16.26 4.74
C THR A 305 0.58 15.08 5.52
N ALA A 306 1.67 14.47 5.04
CA ALA A 306 2.31 13.33 5.67
C ALA A 306 3.61 13.69 6.37
N ILE A 307 4.43 14.57 5.78
CA ILE A 307 5.72 14.97 6.37
C ILE A 307 5.79 16.48 6.41
N THR A 308 5.91 17.04 7.61
CA THR A 308 6.14 18.48 7.80
C THR A 308 7.49 18.72 8.46
N LEU A 309 8.19 19.72 7.93
CA LEU A 309 9.50 20.16 8.41
C LEU A 309 9.34 21.57 9.00
N THR A 310 9.47 21.69 10.32
CA THR A 310 9.33 22.97 11.03
C THR A 310 10.67 23.45 11.53
N ALA A 311 11.11 24.61 11.04
CA ALA A 311 12.28 25.32 11.54
C ALA A 311 12.05 25.81 12.97
N ILE A 312 13.00 25.58 13.89
CA ILE A 312 12.86 25.94 15.31
C ILE A 312 13.90 26.93 15.85
N ASP A 313 14.93 27.27 15.07
CA ASP A 313 16.04 28.16 15.45
C ASP A 313 16.01 29.48 14.66
N GLY A 314 14.82 29.91 14.26
CA GLY A 314 14.59 31.15 13.50
C GLY A 314 15.19 31.15 12.09
N GLN A 315 15.60 29.98 11.56
CA GLN A 315 15.99 29.84 10.16
C GLN A 315 14.77 29.91 9.23
N GLY A 316 14.99 30.28 7.97
CA GLY A 316 13.93 30.30 6.96
C GLY A 316 13.36 28.91 6.67
N THR A 317 12.09 28.87 6.26
CA THR A 317 11.43 27.64 5.81
C THR A 317 11.97 27.18 4.46
N VAL A 318 12.15 25.87 4.27
CA VAL A 318 12.38 25.28 2.95
C VAL A 318 11.02 25.17 2.25
N SER A 319 10.81 25.97 1.21
CA SER A 319 9.49 26.10 0.56
C SER A 319 9.14 24.91 -0.33
N THR A 320 10.14 24.27 -0.93
CA THR A 320 9.94 23.10 -1.77
C THR A 320 10.96 22.03 -1.44
N VAL A 321 10.46 20.83 -1.13
CA VAL A 321 11.27 19.65 -0.81
C VAL A 321 10.91 18.57 -1.80
N LYS A 322 11.85 18.25 -2.68
CA LYS A 322 11.76 17.10 -3.58
C LYS A 322 11.83 15.82 -2.79
N ALA A 323 11.13 14.78 -3.22
CA ALA A 323 11.06 13.52 -2.51
C ALA A 323 11.19 12.35 -3.47
N SER A 324 11.98 11.36 -3.10
CA SER A 324 12.12 10.11 -3.84
C SER A 324 12.15 8.94 -2.88
N LEU A 325 11.57 7.82 -3.27
CA LEU A 325 11.52 6.61 -2.47
C LEU A 325 12.47 5.56 -3.07
N SER A 326 13.21 4.85 -2.23
CA SER A 326 14.05 3.73 -2.67
C SER A 326 13.23 2.62 -3.34
N ASP A 327 13.88 1.78 -4.15
CA ASP A 327 13.24 0.67 -4.85
C ASP A 327 12.52 -0.32 -3.91
N ASP A 328 13.08 -0.54 -2.71
CA ASP A 328 12.49 -1.38 -1.66
C ASP A 328 11.37 -0.67 -0.89
N LYS A 329 11.12 0.60 -1.20
CA LYS A 329 10.11 1.49 -0.64
C LYS A 329 10.26 1.75 0.86
N LYS A 330 11.46 1.56 1.42
CA LYS A 330 11.73 1.70 2.86
C LYS A 330 12.52 2.96 3.23
N THR A 331 13.12 3.63 2.26
CA THR A 331 13.88 4.87 2.49
C THR A 331 13.28 5.99 1.65
N LEU A 332 12.79 7.03 2.30
CA LEU A 332 12.36 8.26 1.66
C LEU A 332 13.49 9.28 1.77
N LYS A 333 14.00 9.70 0.61
CA LYS A 333 15.00 10.74 0.46
C LYS A 333 14.30 12.07 0.18
N LEU A 334 14.57 13.05 1.03
CA LEU A 334 14.07 14.42 0.90
C LEU A 334 15.21 15.33 0.49
N VAL A 335 15.02 16.11 -0.57
CA VAL A 335 16.03 17.01 -1.11
C VAL A 335 15.45 18.42 -1.17
N ALA A 336 16.09 19.40 -0.53
CA ALA A 336 15.66 20.79 -0.67
C ALA A 336 15.77 21.24 -2.14
N ASP A 337 14.81 22.00 -2.66
CA ASP A 337 14.80 22.39 -4.07
C ASP A 337 15.61 23.66 -4.36
N GLY A 338 16.05 23.84 -5.61
CA GLY A 338 16.74 25.02 -6.11
C GLY A 338 17.93 25.43 -5.22
N ALA A 339 17.94 26.68 -4.76
CA ALA A 339 18.97 27.24 -3.88
C ALA A 339 18.66 27.11 -2.37
N GLN A 340 17.67 26.30 -1.96
CA GLN A 340 17.28 26.13 -0.54
C GLN A 340 18.01 24.97 0.15
N PHE A 341 18.19 25.05 1.47
CA PHE A 341 18.94 24.07 2.27
C PHE A 341 18.29 23.89 3.64
N PHE A 342 18.50 22.71 4.22
CA PHE A 342 18.27 22.45 5.62
C PHE A 342 19.44 23.03 6.43
N THR A 343 19.14 23.96 7.33
CA THR A 343 20.13 24.54 8.26
C THR A 343 19.67 24.43 9.70
N LYS A 344 20.61 24.28 10.63
CA LYS A 344 20.35 24.14 12.08
C LYS A 344 19.36 23.00 12.36
N ARG A 345 18.37 23.18 13.24
CA ARG A 345 17.45 22.11 13.65
C ARG A 345 16.05 22.23 13.06
N TYR A 346 15.49 21.09 12.67
CA TYR A 346 14.09 20.96 12.25
C TYR A 346 13.36 19.97 13.12
N VAL A 347 12.11 20.28 13.45
CA VAL A 347 11.14 19.27 13.87
C VAL A 347 10.59 18.60 12.61
N VAL A 348 10.70 17.27 12.57
CA VAL A 348 10.14 16.43 11.51
C VAL A 348 8.94 15.72 12.09
N ASP A 349 7.75 16.10 11.65
CA ASP A 349 6.50 15.41 11.98
C ASP A 349 6.10 14.51 10.81
N ILE A 350 5.94 13.23 11.11
CA ILE A 350 5.54 12.19 10.17
C ILE A 350 4.18 11.66 10.62
N LYS A 351 3.17 11.78 9.78
CA LYS A 351 1.78 11.37 10.02
C LYS A 351 1.15 10.86 8.72
N ASN A 352 0.00 10.20 8.79
CA ASN A 352 -0.77 9.78 7.60
C ASN A 352 0.01 8.91 6.58
N VAL A 353 1.13 8.31 6.98
CA VAL A 353 1.92 7.40 6.15
C VAL A 353 1.31 6.02 6.25
N LYS A 354 1.13 5.35 5.10
CA LYS A 354 0.65 3.96 5.06
C LYS A 354 1.70 3.06 4.44
N THR A 355 1.67 1.82 4.88
CA THR A 355 2.36 0.70 4.23
C THR A 355 1.66 0.31 2.93
N LEU A 356 2.33 -0.47 2.08
CA LEU A 356 1.73 -0.99 0.83
C LEU A 356 0.46 -1.82 1.05
N ASP A 357 0.33 -2.48 2.20
CA ASP A 357 -0.87 -3.22 2.61
C ASP A 357 -1.93 -2.35 3.32
N GLY A 358 -1.77 -1.03 3.28
CA GLY A 358 -2.75 -0.05 3.76
C GLY A 358 -2.75 0.20 5.28
N LYS A 359 -1.86 -0.47 6.04
CA LYS A 359 -1.73 -0.23 7.49
C LYS A 359 -1.05 1.10 7.78
N ASP A 360 -1.53 1.80 8.80
CA ASP A 360 -0.95 3.05 9.26
C ASP A 360 0.43 2.85 9.89
N VAL A 361 1.37 3.71 9.52
CA VAL A 361 2.59 3.93 10.29
C VAL A 361 2.23 4.90 11.41
N PRO A 362 2.47 4.56 12.69
CA PRO A 362 2.20 5.45 13.81
C PRO A 362 2.87 6.82 13.61
N ALA A 363 2.18 7.87 14.04
CA ALA A 363 2.74 9.22 13.97
C ALA A 363 4.06 9.28 14.75
N TYR A 364 5.05 9.94 14.16
CA TYR A 364 6.39 10.04 14.68
C TYR A 364 6.91 11.46 14.54
N THR A 365 7.35 12.03 15.66
CA THR A 365 7.94 13.37 15.71
C THR A 365 9.34 13.25 16.27
N THR A 366 10.30 13.89 15.59
CA THR A 366 11.67 14.00 16.09
C THR A 366 12.27 15.35 15.74
N THR A 367 13.29 15.75 16.47
CA THR A 367 14.12 16.90 16.10
C THR A 367 15.41 16.38 15.47
N ILE A 368 15.70 16.86 14.26
CA ILE A 368 16.97 16.59 13.59
C ILE A 368 17.86 17.83 13.65
N ASP A 369 19.16 17.59 13.82
CA ASP A 369 20.18 18.60 13.57
C ASP A 369 20.73 18.38 12.16
N THR A 370 20.60 19.41 11.34
CA THR A 370 21.04 19.46 9.94
C THR A 370 22.30 20.32 9.80
N THR A 371 22.94 20.67 10.91
CA THR A 371 24.22 21.38 10.91
C THR A 371 25.26 20.55 10.17
N ASP A 372 25.59 21.02 8.99
CA ASP A 372 26.63 20.44 8.16
C ASP A 372 27.99 20.94 8.60
N SER A 373 28.90 20.02 8.91
CA SER A 373 30.30 20.32 9.24
C SER A 373 31.27 19.67 8.27
N VAL A 374 30.75 18.95 7.26
CA VAL A 374 31.57 18.34 6.23
C VAL A 374 32.02 19.45 5.29
N ARG A 375 33.32 19.47 5.00
CA ARG A 375 33.89 20.45 4.08
C ARG A 375 33.86 19.85 2.68
N PRO A 376 33.49 20.63 1.65
CA PRO A 376 33.49 20.12 0.29
C PRO A 376 34.89 19.75 -0.17
N SER A 377 34.98 18.83 -1.10
CA SER A 377 36.22 18.41 -1.76
C SER A 377 35.94 18.10 -3.23
N VAL A 378 36.97 18.05 -4.07
CA VAL A 378 36.80 17.60 -5.46
C VAL A 378 36.88 16.08 -5.50
N LEU A 379 35.80 15.44 -5.98
CA LEU A 379 35.74 13.98 -6.15
C LEU A 379 36.41 13.54 -7.44
N SER A 380 36.12 14.23 -8.55
CA SER A 380 36.62 13.83 -9.86
C SER A 380 36.56 14.97 -10.86
N SER A 381 37.26 14.79 -11.98
CA SER A 381 37.11 15.61 -13.18
C SER A 381 36.99 14.74 -14.42
N SER A 382 36.20 15.19 -15.40
CA SER A 382 36.05 14.53 -16.70
C SER A 382 36.00 15.56 -17.82
N TYR A 383 36.09 15.09 -19.07
CA TYR A 383 36.06 15.97 -20.25
C TYR A 383 34.83 15.65 -21.11
N ALA A 384 34.26 16.70 -21.68
CA ALA A 384 33.22 16.66 -22.70
C ALA A 384 33.66 17.46 -23.93
N ASP A 385 32.87 17.39 -25.00
CA ASP A 385 33.07 18.18 -26.23
C ASP A 385 34.50 18.03 -26.78
N ASN A 386 34.95 16.78 -26.95
CA ASN A 386 36.28 16.42 -27.43
C ASN A 386 37.45 17.05 -26.66
N GLY A 387 37.28 17.32 -25.35
CA GLY A 387 38.33 17.89 -24.50
C GLY A 387 38.28 19.41 -24.36
N LEU A 388 37.28 20.06 -24.95
CA LEU A 388 37.07 21.51 -24.84
C LEU A 388 36.31 21.91 -23.57
N THR A 389 35.54 21.00 -22.98
CA THR A 389 34.77 21.27 -21.76
C THR A 389 35.27 20.39 -20.62
N LEU A 390 35.78 21.00 -19.55
CA LEU A 390 36.14 20.30 -18.31
C LEU A 390 34.94 20.30 -17.36
N LYS A 391 34.61 19.13 -16.82
CA LYS A 391 33.64 18.94 -15.75
C LYS A 391 34.36 18.62 -14.45
N VAL A 392 33.99 19.27 -13.35
CA VAL A 392 34.56 19.03 -12.02
C VAL A 392 33.42 18.70 -11.05
N LYS A 393 33.47 17.50 -10.46
CA LYS A 393 32.48 16.98 -9.52
C LYS A 393 32.97 17.16 -8.08
N PHE A 394 32.13 17.69 -7.22
CA PHE A 394 32.39 17.93 -5.80
C PHE A 394 31.76 16.84 -4.92
N SER A 395 32.21 16.73 -3.66
CA SER A 395 31.69 15.77 -2.69
C SER A 395 30.28 16.06 -2.21
N GLU A 396 29.80 17.27 -2.47
CA GLU A 396 28.51 17.79 -2.04
C GLU A 396 28.11 19.01 -2.88
N PRO A 397 26.81 19.37 -2.91
CA PRO A 397 26.32 20.60 -3.51
C PRO A 397 26.94 21.88 -2.92
N LEU A 398 27.30 22.84 -3.77
CA LEU A 398 27.96 24.08 -3.33
C LEU A 398 27.05 25.32 -3.41
N ALA A 399 27.27 26.29 -2.51
CA ALA A 399 26.72 27.65 -2.63
C ALA A 399 27.48 28.47 -3.66
N SER A 400 28.79 28.28 -3.69
CA SER A 400 29.66 28.93 -4.65
C SER A 400 30.88 28.07 -4.87
N VAL A 401 31.34 28.01 -6.11
CA VAL A 401 32.65 27.44 -6.46
C VAL A 401 33.80 28.40 -6.14
N GLY A 402 33.49 29.59 -5.59
CA GLY A 402 34.48 30.59 -5.22
C GLY A 402 35.22 31.14 -6.44
N THR A 403 36.53 31.35 -6.27
CA THR A 403 37.40 31.82 -7.35
C THR A 403 38.09 30.65 -8.01
N VAL A 404 37.83 30.45 -9.30
CA VAL A 404 38.44 29.38 -10.10
C VAL A 404 39.50 30.00 -11.01
N LYS A 405 40.72 29.49 -10.95
CA LYS A 405 41.86 29.95 -11.74
C LYS A 405 42.57 28.80 -12.41
N LEU A 406 42.98 28.99 -13.66
CA LEU A 406 43.79 28.03 -14.40
C LEU A 406 45.20 28.58 -14.57
N TYR A 407 46.22 27.74 -14.37
CA TYR A 407 47.62 28.14 -14.47
C TYR A 407 48.39 27.28 -15.47
N ASP A 408 49.23 27.93 -16.26
CA ASP A 408 50.36 27.31 -16.96
C ASP A 408 51.65 27.64 -16.21
N GLY A 409 52.13 26.71 -15.38
CA GLY A 409 53.23 26.98 -14.44
C GLY A 409 52.83 28.08 -13.45
N THR A 410 53.44 29.26 -13.58
CA THR A 410 53.12 30.45 -12.76
C THR A 410 52.23 31.47 -13.47
N THR A 411 51.92 31.28 -14.75
CA THR A 411 51.12 32.22 -15.54
C THR A 411 49.64 31.89 -15.42
N GLU A 412 48.83 32.85 -14.98
CA GLU A 412 47.37 32.70 -14.88
C GLU A 412 46.73 32.82 -16.26
N ILE A 413 45.80 31.91 -16.57
CA ILE A 413 44.97 31.91 -17.77
C ILE A 413 43.53 32.17 -17.34
N SER A 414 42.90 33.18 -17.93
CA SER A 414 41.50 33.49 -17.68
C SER A 414 40.60 32.36 -18.16
N VAL A 415 39.73 31.89 -17.27
CA VAL A 415 38.67 30.91 -17.53
C VAL A 415 37.36 31.40 -16.94
N SER A 416 36.24 30.99 -17.53
CA SER A 416 34.91 31.31 -17.03
C SER A 416 34.22 30.01 -16.61
N PRO A 417 34.20 29.69 -15.30
CA PRO A 417 33.44 28.55 -14.82
C PRO A 417 31.94 28.82 -14.95
N LYS A 418 31.19 27.83 -15.41
CA LYS A 418 29.73 27.80 -15.39
C LYS A 418 29.29 26.85 -14.29
N PHE A 419 28.57 27.39 -13.32
CA PHE A 419 28.10 26.70 -12.14
C PHE A 419 26.72 27.25 -11.75
N THR A 420 25.80 26.37 -11.36
CA THR A 420 24.52 26.76 -10.77
C THR A 420 24.60 26.50 -9.28
N ALA A 421 24.26 27.50 -8.46
CA ALA A 421 24.25 27.32 -7.01
C ALA A 421 23.27 26.20 -6.61
N GLY A 422 23.75 25.25 -5.80
CA GLY A 422 23.04 24.02 -5.48
C GLY A 422 23.40 22.79 -6.31
N ASP A 423 24.23 22.94 -7.35
CA ASP A 423 24.83 21.81 -8.05
C ASP A 423 26.07 21.28 -7.30
N ASP A 424 26.41 20.01 -7.56
CA ASP A 424 27.66 19.36 -7.14
C ASP A 424 28.66 19.23 -8.30
N GLU A 425 28.39 19.87 -9.44
CA GLU A 425 29.25 19.85 -10.63
C GLU A 425 29.41 21.28 -11.18
N MET A 426 30.62 21.65 -11.57
CA MET A 426 30.87 22.83 -12.40
C MET A 426 31.46 22.44 -13.74
N THR A 427 31.28 23.31 -14.73
CA THR A 427 31.88 23.16 -16.06
C THR A 427 32.77 24.34 -16.40
N ILE A 428 33.86 24.10 -17.12
CA ILE A 428 34.81 25.12 -17.58
C ILE A 428 35.06 24.93 -19.06
N ASN A 429 34.85 25.97 -19.86
CA ASN A 429 35.24 25.98 -21.26
C ASN A 429 36.75 26.26 -21.37
N LEU A 430 37.50 25.31 -21.92
CA LEU A 430 38.95 25.37 -22.15
C LEU A 430 39.30 25.83 -23.57
N ALA A 431 38.32 26.18 -24.39
CA ALA A 431 38.53 26.30 -25.82
C ALA A 431 39.24 27.60 -26.24
N SER A 432 39.36 28.59 -25.34
CA SER A 432 40.16 29.80 -25.54
C SER A 432 41.55 29.50 -26.12
N SER A 433 42.01 30.32 -27.06
CA SER A 433 43.34 30.21 -27.67
C SER A 433 44.48 30.48 -26.69
N SER A 434 44.19 31.13 -25.56
CA SER A 434 45.13 31.33 -24.45
C SER A 434 45.39 30.06 -23.62
N VAL A 435 44.57 29.01 -23.77
CA VAL A 435 44.75 27.72 -23.10
C VAL A 435 45.63 26.82 -23.99
N PRO A 436 46.87 26.49 -23.58
CA PRO A 436 47.78 25.72 -24.40
C PRO A 436 47.32 24.26 -24.51
N VAL A 437 47.45 23.70 -25.72
CA VAL A 437 47.05 22.31 -26.03
C VAL A 437 48.14 21.33 -25.63
N ASN A 438 47.72 20.15 -25.17
CA ASN A 438 48.55 19.02 -24.76
C ASN A 438 49.56 19.34 -23.64
N LYS A 439 49.33 20.40 -22.87
CA LYS A 439 50.12 20.79 -21.72
C LYS A 439 49.36 20.50 -20.42
N ASP A 440 50.06 20.05 -19.39
CA ASP A 440 49.50 19.93 -18.04
C ASP A 440 49.36 21.32 -17.44
N LEU A 441 48.13 21.65 -17.04
CA LEU A 441 47.73 22.92 -16.44
C LEU A 441 47.21 22.68 -15.04
N THR A 442 47.40 23.65 -14.14
CA THR A 442 46.91 23.54 -12.77
C THR A 442 45.65 24.37 -12.60
N LEU A 443 44.50 23.70 -12.41
CA LEU A 443 43.27 24.34 -11.97
C LEU A 443 43.29 24.49 -10.45
N LYS A 444 43.14 25.72 -9.96
CA LYS A 444 43.03 26.04 -8.54
C LYS A 444 41.65 26.60 -8.23
N ILE A 445 40.99 26.03 -7.23
CA ILE A 445 39.66 26.43 -6.78
C ILE A 445 39.81 26.99 -5.36
N PHE A 446 39.60 28.29 -5.21
CA PHE A 446 39.75 29.01 -3.95
C PHE A 446 38.39 29.35 -3.35
N GLY A 447 38.21 29.02 -2.08
CA GLY A 447 37.06 29.49 -1.32
C GLY A 447 35.72 28.97 -1.85
N ALA A 448 35.70 27.85 -2.57
CA ALA A 448 34.46 27.13 -2.80
C ALA A 448 33.83 26.81 -1.44
N VAL A 449 32.55 27.05 -1.30
CA VAL A 449 31.85 27.01 -0.02
C VAL A 449 30.53 26.31 -0.21
N ASP A 450 30.20 25.41 0.69
CA ASP A 450 28.86 24.85 0.78
C ASP A 450 27.87 25.92 1.31
N TYR A 451 26.62 25.54 1.50
CA TYR A 451 25.61 26.46 2.04
C TYR A 451 25.66 26.63 3.56
N ASN A 452 26.38 25.78 4.27
CA ASN A 452 26.58 25.90 5.71
C ASN A 452 27.83 26.73 6.06
N GLY A 453 28.52 27.25 5.05
CA GLY A 453 29.70 28.09 5.20
C GLY A 453 31.02 27.30 5.31
N ASN A 454 30.98 25.98 5.16
CA ASN A 454 32.18 25.15 5.15
C ASN A 454 32.94 25.38 3.85
N VAL A 455 34.17 25.88 3.99
CA VAL A 455 35.05 26.16 2.87
C VAL A 455 35.75 24.87 2.43
N ILE A 456 35.89 24.64 1.12
CA ILE A 456 36.51 23.48 0.47
C ILE A 456 37.82 23.04 1.14
N ASN A 457 38.08 21.74 1.22
CA ASN A 457 39.30 21.17 1.78
C ASN A 457 39.93 20.15 0.82
N PRO A 458 41.20 20.35 0.39
CA PRO A 458 42.08 21.49 0.66
C PRO A 458 41.57 22.81 0.02
N ASN A 459 42.05 23.96 0.52
CA ASN A 459 41.81 25.29 -0.06
C ASN A 459 43.17 26.00 -0.31
N PRO A 460 43.60 26.20 -1.57
CA PRO A 460 42.88 25.83 -2.79
C PRO A 460 42.80 24.31 -3.00
N ALA A 461 41.73 23.86 -3.65
CA ALA A 461 41.72 22.53 -4.27
C ALA A 461 42.45 22.62 -5.61
N GLU A 462 43.37 21.69 -5.86
CA GLU A 462 44.21 21.70 -7.06
C GLU A 462 43.95 20.45 -7.91
N LEU A 463 43.78 20.66 -9.22
CA LEU A 463 43.66 19.59 -10.22
C LEU A 463 44.63 19.84 -11.36
N THR A 464 45.27 18.76 -11.84
CA THR A 464 45.99 18.81 -13.12
C THR A 464 45.01 18.54 -14.25
N VAL A 465 44.90 19.47 -15.18
CA VAL A 465 43.97 19.42 -16.32
C VAL A 465 44.71 19.67 -17.62
N LYS A 466 44.15 19.24 -18.75
CA LYS A 466 44.78 19.34 -20.06
C LYS A 466 43.73 19.57 -21.13
N LYS A 467 43.93 20.59 -21.95
CA LYS A 467 43.21 20.73 -23.22
C LYS A 467 43.86 19.78 -24.23
N THR A 468 43.13 18.76 -24.68
CA THR A 468 43.70 17.68 -25.50
C THR A 468 43.58 17.91 -27.00
N THR A 469 42.78 18.88 -27.42
CA THR A 469 42.49 19.16 -28.83
C THR A 469 42.52 20.66 -29.12
N VAL A 470 42.92 21.03 -30.34
CA VAL A 470 42.63 22.35 -30.92
C VAL A 470 41.40 22.15 -31.79
N ASP A 471 40.39 22.98 -31.63
CA ASP A 471 39.30 23.05 -32.60
C ASP A 471 39.42 24.33 -33.41
N THR A 472 39.72 24.16 -34.70
CA THR A 472 39.81 25.25 -35.68
C THR A 472 38.70 25.17 -36.72
N THR A 473 37.76 24.24 -36.55
CA THR A 473 36.66 24.04 -37.49
C THR A 473 35.61 25.09 -37.17
N LYS A 474 35.09 25.79 -38.19
CA LYS A 474 33.97 26.70 -37.95
C LYS A 474 32.68 25.89 -37.79
N PRO A 475 31.74 26.32 -36.93
CA PRO A 475 30.41 25.76 -36.93
C PRO A 475 29.75 26.07 -38.28
N THR A 476 29.00 25.10 -38.80
CA THR A 476 28.25 25.23 -40.05
C THR A 476 26.80 24.82 -39.82
N VAL A 477 25.88 25.43 -40.57
CA VAL A 477 24.50 24.97 -40.63
C VAL A 477 24.45 23.70 -41.48
N GLN A 478 24.22 22.54 -40.85
CA GLN A 478 24.07 21.26 -41.55
C GLN A 478 22.72 21.15 -42.26
N SER A 479 21.64 21.60 -41.62
CA SER A 479 20.31 21.51 -42.19
C SER A 479 19.38 22.62 -41.69
N ILE A 480 18.42 22.98 -42.53
CA ILE A 480 17.25 23.78 -42.16
C ILE A 480 16.02 23.00 -42.63
N GLU A 481 15.16 22.66 -41.69
CA GLU A 481 13.91 21.93 -41.92
C GLU A 481 12.73 22.85 -41.59
N ALA A 482 11.85 23.07 -42.56
CA ALA A 482 10.59 23.74 -42.32
C ALA A 482 9.64 22.78 -41.60
N VAL A 483 9.18 23.16 -40.41
CA VAL A 483 8.21 22.37 -39.64
C VAL A 483 6.79 22.75 -40.09
N ASN A 484 6.49 24.05 -40.06
CA ASN A 484 5.20 24.59 -40.49
C ASN A 484 5.37 26.06 -40.93
N THR A 485 4.26 26.78 -41.14
CA THR A 485 4.27 28.19 -41.56
C THR A 485 4.79 29.18 -40.50
N LYS A 486 5.13 28.71 -39.30
CA LYS A 486 5.62 29.52 -38.17
C LYS A 486 7.01 29.10 -37.69
N THR A 487 7.44 27.86 -37.97
CA THR A 487 8.54 27.22 -37.26
C THR A 487 9.51 26.52 -38.22
N VAL A 488 10.80 26.69 -37.98
CA VAL A 488 11.88 25.94 -38.65
C VAL A 488 12.86 25.38 -37.63
N LYS A 489 13.46 24.23 -37.93
CA LYS A 489 14.57 23.65 -37.16
C LYS A 489 15.88 23.86 -37.92
N VAL A 490 16.91 24.34 -37.24
CA VAL A 490 18.25 24.55 -37.77
C VAL A 490 19.23 23.65 -37.02
N THR A 491 19.90 22.76 -37.73
CA THR A 491 20.91 21.85 -37.15
C THR A 491 22.30 22.37 -37.45
N PHE A 492 23.16 22.47 -36.45
CA PHE A 492 24.56 22.88 -36.59
C PHE A 492 25.52 21.70 -36.54
N SER A 493 26.74 21.89 -37.05
CA SER A 493 27.79 20.87 -37.05
C SER A 493 28.37 20.56 -35.68
N GLU A 494 28.15 21.45 -34.73
CA GLU A 494 28.68 21.41 -33.38
C GLU A 494 27.88 22.35 -32.47
N LYS A 495 28.10 22.21 -31.17
CA LYS A 495 27.41 23.01 -30.16
C LYS A 495 27.86 24.47 -30.23
N LEU A 496 26.92 25.39 -30.06
CA LEU A 496 27.21 26.81 -30.08
C LEU A 496 27.43 27.38 -28.68
N LEU A 497 28.26 28.42 -28.59
CA LEU A 497 28.53 29.17 -27.35
C LEU A 497 27.30 29.95 -26.86
N SER A 498 26.46 30.41 -27.80
CA SER A 498 25.23 31.16 -27.56
C SER A 498 24.20 30.89 -28.66
N ASN A 499 22.94 31.25 -28.41
CA ASN A 499 21.89 31.11 -29.43
C ASN A 499 22.24 31.93 -30.69
N PRO A 500 22.01 31.37 -31.89
CA PRO A 500 22.18 32.08 -33.16
C PRO A 500 21.06 33.12 -33.35
N THR A 501 21.30 34.12 -34.21
CA THR A 501 20.23 34.95 -34.77
C THR A 501 19.61 34.22 -35.95
N ILE A 502 18.29 33.94 -35.90
CA ILE A 502 17.56 33.29 -37.00
C ILE A 502 16.41 34.19 -37.46
N LYS A 503 16.34 34.47 -38.77
CA LYS A 503 15.21 35.16 -39.41
C LYS A 503 14.54 34.26 -40.44
N ILE A 504 13.21 34.32 -40.52
CA ILE A 504 12.38 33.56 -41.47
C ILE A 504 11.53 34.56 -42.25
N GLY A 505 11.75 34.68 -43.56
CA GLY A 505 11.05 35.66 -44.40
C GLY A 505 11.29 37.12 -43.95
N GLY A 506 12.48 37.41 -43.42
CA GLY A 506 12.86 38.72 -42.90
C GLY A 506 12.44 39.01 -41.47
N GLN A 507 11.61 38.17 -40.84
CA GLN A 507 11.20 38.33 -39.44
C GLN A 507 12.11 37.56 -38.48
N THR A 508 12.56 38.21 -37.41
CA THR A 508 13.35 37.57 -36.35
C THR A 508 12.49 36.57 -35.58
N ALA A 509 12.98 35.34 -35.44
CA ALA A 509 12.34 34.28 -34.68
C ALA A 509 12.89 34.20 -33.25
N SER A 510 12.07 33.75 -32.30
CA SER A 510 12.58 33.29 -31.02
C SER A 510 13.25 31.93 -31.21
N VAL A 511 14.34 31.68 -30.47
CA VAL A 511 15.16 30.49 -30.65
C VAL A 511 15.24 29.71 -29.34
N SER A 512 14.88 28.43 -29.40
CA SER A 512 15.17 27.44 -28.35
C SER A 512 16.13 26.38 -28.88
N VAL A 513 16.88 25.73 -28.00
CA VAL A 513 17.79 24.64 -28.35
C VAL A 513 17.33 23.35 -27.69
N ASP A 514 17.54 22.24 -28.38
CA ASP A 514 17.27 20.91 -27.83
C ASP A 514 18.32 20.50 -26.77
N SER A 515 18.12 19.34 -26.15
CA SER A 515 19.03 18.81 -25.13
C SER A 515 20.39 18.37 -25.68
N THR A 516 20.50 18.13 -27.00
CA THR A 516 21.79 17.78 -27.63
C THR A 516 22.67 19.01 -27.81
N GLY A 517 22.09 20.20 -27.86
CA GLY A 517 22.79 21.46 -28.12
C GLY A 517 23.10 21.70 -29.61
N LEU A 518 22.53 20.87 -30.51
CA LEU A 518 22.81 20.92 -31.95
C LEU A 518 21.62 21.41 -32.78
N VAL A 519 20.39 21.21 -32.29
CA VAL A 519 19.16 21.54 -33.03
C VAL A 519 18.48 22.74 -32.38
N TYR A 520 18.37 23.81 -33.15
CA TYR A 520 17.75 25.06 -32.75
C TYR A 520 16.39 25.20 -33.41
N THR A 521 15.34 25.36 -32.61
CA THR A 521 13.97 25.60 -33.09
C THR A 521 13.71 27.10 -33.11
N ALA A 522 13.52 27.64 -34.31
CA ALA A 522 13.21 29.04 -34.53
C ALA A 522 11.70 29.21 -34.79
N THR A 523 11.03 29.99 -33.95
CA THR A 523 9.57 30.20 -33.99
C THR A 523 9.23 31.67 -34.19
N LEU A 524 8.42 31.98 -35.20
CA LEU A 524 7.88 33.33 -35.40
C LEU A 524 6.78 33.65 -34.39
N SER A 525 6.53 34.92 -34.11
CA SER A 525 5.37 35.33 -33.31
C SER A 525 4.04 35.13 -34.06
N SER A 526 4.04 35.41 -35.37
CA SER A 526 2.92 35.22 -36.30
C SER A 526 3.29 34.29 -37.46
N ALA A 527 2.32 33.49 -37.92
CA ALA A 527 2.54 32.58 -39.05
C ALA A 527 2.63 33.34 -40.39
N LEU A 528 3.47 32.87 -41.30
CA LEU A 528 3.52 33.34 -42.68
C LEU A 528 2.50 32.57 -43.54
N SER A 529 2.25 33.02 -44.77
CA SER A 529 1.50 32.22 -45.73
C SER A 529 2.32 31.01 -46.20
N LYS A 530 1.67 30.00 -46.79
CA LYS A 530 2.39 28.87 -47.42
C LYS A 530 3.23 29.42 -48.57
N GLY A 531 4.50 29.05 -48.65
CA GLY A 531 5.39 29.64 -49.64
C GLY A 531 6.86 29.35 -49.41
N VAL A 532 7.70 29.83 -50.31
CA VAL A 532 9.15 29.71 -50.20
C VAL A 532 9.70 30.97 -49.55
N TYR A 533 10.44 30.81 -48.45
CA TYR A 533 11.01 31.92 -47.69
C TYR A 533 12.50 31.67 -47.44
N ALA A 534 13.28 32.75 -47.42
CA ALA A 534 14.66 32.70 -46.94
C ALA A 534 14.67 32.49 -45.42
N VAL A 535 15.48 31.53 -44.97
CA VAL A 535 15.91 31.41 -43.57
C VAL A 535 17.35 31.89 -43.50
N GLU A 536 17.57 32.96 -42.75
CA GLU A 536 18.86 33.60 -42.54
C GLU A 536 19.35 33.26 -41.13
N VAL A 537 20.56 32.72 -41.04
CA VAL A 537 21.22 32.33 -39.80
C VAL A 537 22.52 33.11 -39.67
N SER A 538 22.67 33.89 -38.60
CA SER A 538 23.84 34.72 -38.32
C SER A 538 24.25 34.68 -36.84
N ASP A 539 25.38 35.32 -36.54
CA ASP A 539 25.87 35.56 -35.17
C ASP A 539 26.07 34.30 -34.31
N TYR A 540 26.55 33.23 -34.92
CA TYR A 540 26.80 31.96 -34.23
C TYR A 540 28.29 31.62 -34.17
N LYS A 541 28.70 31.09 -33.02
CA LYS A 541 30.07 30.65 -32.73
C LYS A 541 30.02 29.30 -32.03
N ASP A 542 30.98 28.45 -32.32
CA ASP A 542 31.15 27.19 -31.61
C ASP A 542 31.68 27.43 -30.18
N LEU A 543 31.86 26.36 -29.41
CA LEU A 543 32.46 26.43 -28.08
C LEU A 543 33.91 26.93 -28.09
N ALA A 544 34.64 26.74 -29.20
CA ALA A 544 36.00 27.26 -29.41
C ALA A 544 36.07 28.74 -29.79
N GLY A 545 34.92 29.36 -30.02
CA GLY A 545 34.81 30.75 -30.42
C GLY A 545 35.09 30.98 -31.91
N ASN A 546 35.21 29.91 -32.73
CA ASN A 546 35.29 30.07 -34.18
C ASN A 546 33.94 30.59 -34.67
N SER A 547 33.96 31.73 -35.35
CA SER A 547 32.74 32.32 -35.92
C SER A 547 32.27 31.51 -37.12
N GLY A 548 31.00 31.10 -37.09
CA GLY A 548 30.32 30.57 -38.25
C GLY A 548 30.09 31.65 -39.31
N ASP A 549 30.09 31.25 -40.58
CA ASP A 549 29.80 32.15 -41.69
C ASP A 549 28.28 32.35 -41.82
N ALA A 550 27.81 33.55 -42.15
CA ALA A 550 26.38 33.80 -42.35
C ALA A 550 25.82 32.83 -43.40
N TYR A 551 24.68 32.22 -43.08
CA TYR A 551 24.09 31.17 -43.92
C TYR A 551 22.65 31.53 -44.27
N THR A 552 22.33 31.44 -45.56
CA THR A 552 20.96 31.66 -46.05
C THR A 552 20.53 30.48 -46.90
N LYS A 553 19.35 29.93 -46.60
CA LYS A 553 18.73 28.88 -47.42
C LYS A 553 17.26 29.19 -47.58
N VAL A 554 16.76 29.06 -48.80
CA VAL A 554 15.32 29.10 -49.04
C VAL A 554 14.72 27.75 -48.63
N VAL A 555 13.67 27.80 -47.81
CA VAL A 555 12.87 26.64 -47.44
C VAL A 555 11.43 26.89 -47.85
N GLN A 556 10.75 25.82 -48.29
CA GLN A 556 9.32 25.91 -48.50
C GLN A 556 8.61 25.66 -47.18
N LEU A 557 8.05 26.72 -46.61
CA LEU A 557 7.11 26.60 -45.50
C LEU A 557 5.84 25.94 -46.03
N LYS A 558 5.59 24.72 -45.56
CA LYS A 558 4.36 23.99 -45.82
C LYS A 558 3.44 24.16 -44.63
N ALA A 559 2.14 23.99 -44.86
CA ALA A 559 1.27 23.72 -43.73
C ALA A 559 1.67 22.38 -43.13
N ASP A 560 1.60 22.31 -41.81
CA ASP A 560 1.47 21.02 -41.16
C ASP A 560 0.16 20.39 -41.62
N THR A 561 0.20 19.15 -42.08
CA THR A 561 -0.98 18.39 -42.49
C THR A 561 -1.06 17.05 -41.77
N THR A 562 -0.18 16.82 -40.79
CA THR A 562 -0.18 15.59 -40.00
C THR A 562 -1.07 15.78 -38.79
N ALA A 563 -2.04 14.90 -38.62
CA ALA A 563 -2.87 14.90 -37.42
C ALA A 563 -2.12 14.27 -36.24
N PRO A 564 -2.44 14.69 -35.00
CA PRO A 564 -1.85 14.11 -33.80
C PRO A 564 -2.15 12.62 -33.68
N LYS A 565 -1.21 11.84 -33.15
CA LYS A 565 -1.33 10.40 -32.90
C LYS A 565 -1.43 10.12 -31.42
N PHE A 566 -2.23 9.11 -31.09
CA PHE A 566 -2.41 8.73 -29.69
C PHE A 566 -1.18 7.98 -29.16
N VAL A 567 -0.70 8.36 -27.97
CA VAL A 567 0.45 7.75 -27.31
C VAL A 567 0.00 6.89 -26.13
N SER A 568 -0.76 7.46 -25.19
CA SER A 568 -1.16 6.76 -23.97
C SER A 568 -2.41 7.34 -23.32
N SER A 569 -3.06 6.52 -22.48
CA SER A 569 -4.17 6.95 -21.62
C SER A 569 -3.94 6.48 -20.19
N GLN A 570 -4.34 7.31 -19.23
CA GLN A 570 -4.33 6.96 -17.80
C GLN A 570 -5.50 7.63 -17.08
N VAL A 571 -5.93 7.08 -15.95
CA VAL A 571 -6.92 7.72 -15.08
C VAL A 571 -6.20 8.39 -13.91
N VAL A 572 -6.39 9.70 -13.77
CA VAL A 572 -5.76 10.53 -12.75
C VAL A 572 -6.84 11.27 -11.95
N LYS A 573 -6.63 11.44 -10.64
CA LYS A 573 -7.52 12.27 -9.83
C LYS A 573 -7.05 13.73 -9.86
N ILE A 574 -7.90 14.60 -10.39
CA ILE A 574 -7.72 16.06 -10.36
C ILE A 574 -8.80 16.59 -9.42
N ASP A 575 -8.38 17.27 -8.35
CA ASP A 575 -9.27 17.75 -7.28
C ASP A 575 -10.19 16.66 -6.69
N GLY A 576 -9.66 15.44 -6.58
CA GLY A 576 -10.40 14.28 -6.07
C GLY A 576 -11.32 13.61 -7.08
N VAL A 577 -11.48 14.17 -8.28
CA VAL A 577 -12.34 13.65 -9.34
C VAL A 577 -11.51 12.92 -10.39
N GLU A 578 -11.92 11.71 -10.77
CA GLU A 578 -11.20 10.95 -11.79
C GLU A 578 -11.39 11.56 -13.18
N HIS A 579 -10.26 11.77 -13.85
CA HIS A 579 -10.16 12.23 -15.22
C HIS A 579 -9.40 11.18 -16.04
N LEU A 580 -9.89 10.90 -17.26
CA LEU A 580 -9.17 10.19 -18.28
C LEU A 580 -8.20 11.16 -18.97
N VAL A 581 -6.92 11.02 -18.66
CA VAL A 581 -5.84 11.77 -19.31
C VAL A 581 -5.40 11.02 -20.56
N LEU A 582 -5.39 11.72 -21.69
CA LEU A 582 -4.96 11.22 -23.00
C LEU A 582 -3.73 12.01 -23.44
N THR A 583 -2.69 11.31 -23.87
CA THR A 583 -1.43 11.89 -24.34
C THR A 583 -1.23 11.60 -25.81
N PHE A 584 -0.76 12.61 -26.55
CA PHE A 584 -0.49 12.56 -27.99
C PHE A 584 1.00 12.78 -28.28
N ASP A 585 1.43 12.52 -29.51
CA ASP A 585 2.84 12.66 -29.93
C ASP A 585 3.28 14.13 -30.11
N GLU A 586 2.32 15.04 -30.21
CA GLU A 586 2.52 16.49 -30.36
C GLU A 586 1.62 17.34 -29.46
N GLU A 587 1.86 18.66 -29.43
CA GLU A 587 1.05 19.61 -28.66
C GLU A 587 -0.34 19.75 -29.28
N VAL A 588 -1.38 19.74 -28.46
CA VAL A 588 -2.77 19.70 -28.92
C VAL A 588 -3.64 20.80 -28.31
N THR A 589 -4.78 21.03 -28.94
CA THR A 589 -5.92 21.83 -28.47
C THR A 589 -7.16 20.93 -28.29
N THR A 590 -8.10 21.33 -27.44
CA THR A 590 -9.28 20.51 -27.10
C THR A 590 -10.42 20.70 -28.09
N GLY A 591 -11.04 19.59 -28.52
CA GLY A 591 -12.31 19.60 -29.24
C GLY A 591 -13.51 19.73 -28.31
N SER A 592 -14.57 20.41 -28.75
CA SER A 592 -15.81 20.61 -27.98
C SER A 592 -17.01 19.89 -28.61
N ASN A 593 -17.97 19.49 -27.77
CA ASN A 593 -19.19 18.77 -28.15
C ASN A 593 -18.93 17.44 -28.90
N ILE A 594 -17.82 16.77 -28.57
CA ILE A 594 -17.46 15.47 -29.15
C ILE A 594 -17.90 14.36 -28.20
N THR A 595 -18.70 13.40 -28.67
CA THR A 595 -19.10 12.23 -27.88
C THR A 595 -17.93 11.26 -27.75
N VAL A 596 -17.38 11.11 -26.55
CA VAL A 596 -16.25 10.21 -26.24
C VAL A 596 -16.73 8.84 -25.78
N VAL A 597 -17.82 8.80 -25.01
CA VAL A 597 -18.51 7.57 -24.59
C VAL A 597 -19.96 7.68 -25.00
N GLN A 598 -20.50 6.66 -25.65
CA GLN A 598 -21.89 6.59 -26.06
C GLN A 598 -22.74 5.92 -24.99
N SER A 599 -23.99 6.33 -24.88
CA SER A 599 -25.01 5.67 -24.04
C SER A 599 -25.19 4.18 -24.35
N SER A 600 -24.95 3.78 -25.60
CA SER A 600 -24.99 2.39 -26.08
C SER A 600 -23.72 1.58 -25.79
N ASP A 601 -22.60 2.23 -25.45
CA ASP A 601 -21.34 1.56 -25.13
C ASP A 601 -21.51 0.62 -23.93
N LYS A 602 -20.63 -0.38 -23.84
CA LYS A 602 -20.64 -1.36 -22.77
C LYS A 602 -19.44 -1.18 -21.84
N TYR A 603 -19.67 -1.37 -20.55
CA TYR A 603 -18.62 -1.42 -19.52
C TYR A 603 -18.82 -2.66 -18.65
N ILE A 604 -17.75 -3.12 -18.01
CA ILE A 604 -17.79 -4.20 -17.03
C ILE A 604 -17.79 -3.56 -15.65
N ASP A 605 -18.85 -3.74 -14.88
CA ASP A 605 -18.94 -3.16 -13.53
C ASP A 605 -18.01 -3.86 -12.51
N GLU A 606 -17.99 -3.34 -11.29
CA GLU A 606 -17.17 -3.89 -10.18
C GLU A 606 -17.49 -5.35 -9.81
N ASN A 607 -18.66 -5.87 -10.23
CA ASN A 607 -19.10 -7.25 -10.02
C ASN A 607 -18.83 -8.12 -11.25
N ASN A 608 -18.02 -7.63 -12.18
CA ASN A 608 -17.66 -8.31 -13.42
C ASN A 608 -18.87 -8.58 -14.36
N VAL A 609 -19.87 -7.69 -14.35
CA VAL A 609 -21.08 -7.78 -15.20
C VAL A 609 -21.01 -6.74 -16.33
N LEU A 610 -21.27 -7.19 -17.56
CA LEU A 610 -21.34 -6.30 -18.73
C LEU A 610 -22.65 -5.50 -18.75
N LYS A 611 -22.57 -4.16 -18.72
CA LYS A 611 -23.71 -3.23 -18.68
C LYS A 611 -23.60 -2.14 -19.75
N ALA A 612 -24.72 -1.51 -20.10
CA ALA A 612 -24.74 -0.30 -20.94
C ALA A 612 -24.43 0.94 -20.10
N VAL A 613 -23.74 1.93 -20.68
CA VAL A 613 -23.42 3.19 -19.97
C VAL A 613 -24.68 3.99 -19.61
N GLY A 614 -25.67 4.04 -20.51
CA GLY A 614 -26.97 4.67 -20.27
C GLY A 614 -27.03 6.17 -20.58
N ALA A 615 -25.89 6.87 -20.67
CA ALA A 615 -25.80 8.27 -21.07
C ALA A 615 -24.53 8.55 -21.88
N ASP A 616 -24.59 9.52 -22.79
CA ASP A 616 -23.41 9.97 -23.55
C ASP A 616 -22.49 10.84 -22.68
N LEU A 617 -21.18 10.64 -22.77
CA LEU A 617 -20.17 11.58 -22.25
C LEU A 617 -19.62 12.41 -23.42
N LYS A 618 -20.00 13.68 -23.46
CA LYS A 618 -19.53 14.66 -24.46
C LYS A 618 -18.49 15.60 -23.88
N THR A 619 -17.53 16.05 -24.69
CA THR A 619 -16.57 17.09 -24.28
C THR A 619 -17.23 18.46 -24.17
N THR A 620 -16.88 19.21 -23.15
CA THR A 620 -17.25 20.62 -22.91
C THR A 620 -16.01 21.37 -22.43
N SER A 621 -16.06 22.70 -22.43
CA SER A 621 -14.98 23.52 -21.86
C SER A 621 -14.73 23.24 -20.38
N ASP A 622 -15.72 22.72 -19.66
CA ASP A 622 -15.64 22.46 -18.23
C ASP A 622 -15.03 21.10 -17.92
N ASN A 623 -15.40 20.09 -18.72
CA ASN A 623 -15.03 18.69 -18.45
C ASN A 623 -13.83 18.21 -19.28
N PHE A 624 -13.37 18.96 -20.29
CA PHE A 624 -12.27 18.54 -21.17
C PHE A 624 -11.26 19.67 -21.39
N LYS A 625 -10.09 19.56 -20.77
CA LYS A 625 -9.08 20.64 -20.71
C LYS A 625 -7.68 20.11 -21.00
N LEU A 626 -6.75 21.01 -21.35
CA LEU A 626 -5.32 20.68 -21.39
C LEU A 626 -4.85 20.20 -20.01
N TYR A 627 -4.09 19.12 -19.98
CA TYR A 627 -3.55 18.56 -18.75
C TYR A 627 -2.13 19.10 -18.53
N LEU A 628 -1.91 19.73 -17.37
CA LEU A 628 -0.64 20.35 -16.95
C LEU A 628 0.02 21.24 -18.04
N PRO A 629 -0.69 22.26 -18.57
CA PRO A 629 -0.14 23.08 -19.64
C PRO A 629 1.04 23.93 -19.15
N THR A 630 2.10 24.02 -19.96
CA THR A 630 3.18 25.01 -19.81
C THR A 630 2.99 26.07 -20.89
N ASP A 631 2.91 27.34 -20.51
CA ASP A 631 2.62 28.45 -21.43
C ASP A 631 1.36 28.24 -22.31
N GLY A 632 0.33 27.61 -21.74
CA GLY A 632 -0.92 27.32 -22.43
C GLY A 632 -0.85 26.17 -23.44
N LYS A 633 0.22 25.37 -23.44
CA LYS A 633 0.43 24.24 -24.36
C LYS A 633 0.59 22.94 -23.59
N SER A 634 0.04 21.85 -24.14
CA SER A 634 0.24 20.50 -23.62
C SER A 634 0.10 19.47 -24.72
N LYS A 635 0.82 18.35 -24.58
CA LYS A 635 0.58 17.13 -25.38
C LYS A 635 -0.55 16.26 -24.81
N SER A 636 -1.11 16.66 -23.67
CA SER A 636 -2.12 15.88 -22.97
C SER A 636 -3.37 16.68 -22.66
N VAL A 637 -4.49 15.97 -22.62
CA VAL A 637 -5.81 16.49 -22.27
C VAL A 637 -6.42 15.62 -21.18
N ALA A 638 -7.23 16.19 -20.30
CA ALA A 638 -7.93 15.51 -19.24
C ALA A 638 -9.44 15.61 -19.47
N LEU A 639 -10.11 14.47 -19.59
CA LEU A 639 -11.56 14.35 -19.64
C LEU A 639 -12.10 13.92 -18.28
N ASN A 640 -12.94 14.72 -17.64
CA ASN A 640 -13.64 14.34 -16.43
C ASN A 640 -14.59 13.17 -16.73
N ILE A 641 -14.37 12.04 -16.06
CA ILE A 641 -15.15 10.81 -16.23
C ILE A 641 -16.06 10.51 -15.04
N SER A 642 -16.29 11.48 -14.15
CA SER A 642 -17.07 11.29 -12.92
C SER A 642 -18.50 10.87 -13.15
N SER A 643 -19.11 11.32 -14.26
CA SER A 643 -20.48 10.97 -14.66
C SER A 643 -20.62 9.52 -15.15
N LEU A 644 -19.52 8.84 -15.43
CA LEU A 644 -19.55 7.42 -15.80
C LEU A 644 -19.71 6.54 -14.56
N PRO A 645 -20.55 5.48 -14.64
CA PRO A 645 -20.59 4.42 -13.64
C PRO A 645 -19.21 3.80 -13.34
N LYS A 646 -19.04 3.21 -12.15
CA LYS A 646 -17.81 2.51 -11.79
C LYS A 646 -17.63 1.24 -12.62
N GLY A 647 -16.44 1.03 -13.16
CA GLY A 647 -16.12 -0.18 -13.91
C GLY A 647 -15.03 0.01 -14.96
N THR A 648 -14.84 -1.03 -15.77
CA THR A 648 -13.86 -1.07 -16.86
C THR A 648 -14.54 -0.73 -18.18
N TYR A 649 -14.05 0.30 -18.84
CA TYR A 649 -14.55 0.82 -20.11
C TYR A 649 -13.60 0.47 -21.24
N THR A 650 -14.14 0.10 -22.40
CA THR A 650 -13.38 0.01 -23.65
C THR A 650 -14.03 0.93 -24.67
N VAL A 651 -13.34 2.00 -25.04
CA VAL A 651 -13.88 3.08 -25.88
C VAL A 651 -12.98 3.33 -27.08
N THR A 652 -13.57 3.70 -28.20
CA THR A 652 -12.83 4.14 -29.38
C THR A 652 -12.80 5.67 -29.39
N LEU A 653 -11.60 6.26 -29.32
CA LEU A 653 -11.44 7.69 -29.31
C LEU A 653 -12.04 8.31 -30.60
N PRO A 654 -12.92 9.32 -30.51
CA PRO A 654 -13.61 9.88 -31.67
C PRO A 654 -12.69 10.79 -32.50
N ASN A 655 -13.01 10.97 -33.79
CA ASN A 655 -12.34 11.96 -34.63
C ASN A 655 -12.56 13.37 -34.09
N GLY A 656 -11.56 14.25 -34.24
CA GLY A 656 -11.64 15.64 -33.80
C GLY A 656 -11.70 15.82 -32.29
N LEU A 657 -11.40 14.77 -31.51
CA LEU A 657 -11.29 14.86 -30.05
C LEU A 657 -10.30 15.95 -29.64
N VAL A 658 -9.17 16.02 -30.35
CA VAL A 658 -8.17 17.08 -30.24
C VAL A 658 -7.69 17.47 -31.64
N SER A 659 -7.07 18.65 -31.75
CA SER A 659 -6.32 19.07 -32.94
C SER A 659 -4.90 19.46 -32.53
N ASP A 660 -3.94 19.37 -33.43
CA ASP A 660 -2.60 19.96 -33.19
C ASP A 660 -2.66 21.51 -33.16
N LEU A 661 -1.50 22.16 -33.03
CA LEU A 661 -1.40 23.62 -33.11
C LEU A 661 -1.53 24.20 -34.53
N ALA A 662 -1.67 23.36 -35.54
CA ALA A 662 -1.90 23.72 -36.94
C ALA A 662 -3.33 23.37 -37.41
N ASP A 663 -4.23 23.07 -36.47
CA ASP A 663 -5.63 22.72 -36.66
C ASP A 663 -5.90 21.39 -37.41
N ASN A 664 -4.92 20.48 -37.47
CA ASN A 664 -5.14 19.12 -37.96
C ASN A 664 -5.83 18.28 -36.89
N ALA A 665 -7.06 17.85 -37.18
CA ALA A 665 -7.88 17.08 -36.26
C ALA A 665 -7.41 15.62 -36.11
N TYR A 666 -7.41 15.10 -34.87
CA TYR A 666 -7.18 13.69 -34.57
C TYR A 666 -8.09 12.77 -35.40
N ALA A 667 -7.51 11.74 -36.02
CA ALA A 667 -8.23 10.87 -36.95
C ALA A 667 -7.96 9.36 -36.80
N GLU A 668 -7.07 8.94 -35.88
CA GLU A 668 -6.62 7.54 -35.77
C GLU A 668 -7.70 6.59 -35.24
N ARG A 669 -8.65 7.09 -34.46
CA ARG A 669 -9.71 6.30 -33.80
C ARG A 669 -9.18 5.10 -33.00
N LYS A 670 -8.21 5.35 -32.13
CA LYS A 670 -7.63 4.31 -31.29
C LYS A 670 -8.65 3.80 -30.27
N GLN A 671 -8.76 2.48 -30.13
CA GLN A 671 -9.49 1.87 -29.03
C GLN A 671 -8.58 1.80 -27.78
N ILE A 672 -9.12 2.25 -26.64
CA ILE A 672 -8.44 2.26 -25.36
C ILE A 672 -9.31 1.60 -24.29
N THR A 673 -8.66 1.10 -23.23
CA THR A 673 -9.33 0.58 -22.05
C THR A 673 -8.91 1.39 -20.83
N PHE A 674 -9.86 1.77 -19.98
CA PHE A 674 -9.58 2.46 -18.72
C PHE A 674 -10.56 2.00 -17.63
N VAL A 675 -10.15 2.16 -16.37
CA VAL A 675 -10.98 1.81 -15.21
C VAL A 675 -11.45 3.09 -14.54
N ARG A 676 -12.76 3.27 -14.48
CA ARG A 676 -13.43 4.26 -13.66
C ARG A 676 -13.63 3.68 -12.26
N GLY A 677 -12.89 4.21 -11.29
CA GLY A 677 -12.96 3.87 -9.88
C GLY A 677 -13.94 4.76 -9.11
N SER A 678 -13.49 5.34 -8.01
CA SER A 678 -14.32 6.23 -7.17
C SER A 678 -13.68 7.59 -7.05
N ASP A 679 -14.49 8.64 -7.17
CA ASP A 679 -14.06 9.97 -6.77
C ASP A 679 -13.83 10.00 -5.27
N SER A 680 -12.89 10.83 -4.85
CA SER A 680 -12.56 11.09 -3.46
C SER A 680 -12.49 12.60 -3.29
N LEU A 681 -13.66 13.21 -3.15
CA LEU A 681 -13.80 14.63 -2.88
C LEU A 681 -13.11 14.95 -1.55
N THR A 682 -12.34 16.03 -1.52
CA THR A 682 -11.59 16.47 -0.34
C THR A 682 -12.28 17.61 0.42
N THR A 683 -13.35 18.17 -0.15
CA THR A 683 -14.14 19.26 0.43
C THR A 683 -15.53 18.78 0.85
N LYS A 684 -16.03 19.30 1.96
CA LYS A 684 -17.38 19.02 2.45
C LYS A 684 -18.42 19.69 1.55
N PRO A 685 -19.60 19.09 1.33
CA PRO A 685 -20.71 19.79 0.70
C PRO A 685 -21.14 20.98 1.57
N ALA A 686 -21.62 22.03 0.93
CA ALA A 686 -22.16 23.24 1.57
C ALA A 686 -23.31 23.77 0.71
N LEU A 687 -24.19 24.60 1.30
CA LEU A 687 -25.22 25.31 0.54
C LEU A 687 -24.57 26.25 -0.49
N ASP A 688 -25.14 26.29 -1.69
CA ASP A 688 -24.72 27.26 -2.70
C ASP A 688 -25.42 28.60 -2.46
N THR A 689 -24.69 29.55 -1.85
CA THR A 689 -25.25 30.88 -1.54
C THR A 689 -25.54 31.73 -2.76
N ALA A 690 -25.10 31.33 -3.97
CA ALA A 690 -25.52 32.01 -5.20
C ALA A 690 -27.00 31.74 -5.55
N TYR A 691 -27.55 30.62 -5.07
CA TYR A 691 -28.95 30.27 -5.22
C TYR A 691 -29.82 30.98 -4.18
N ASP A 692 -30.72 31.85 -4.64
CA ASP A 692 -31.61 32.69 -3.82
C ASP A 692 -30.93 33.51 -2.69
N GLY A 693 -29.60 33.68 -2.78
CA GLY A 693 -28.77 34.45 -1.85
C GLY A 693 -28.33 33.70 -0.59
N ASN A 694 -28.96 32.58 -0.24
CA ASN A 694 -28.69 31.79 0.98
C ASN A 694 -28.65 30.27 0.75
N GLY A 695 -28.88 29.80 -0.49
CA GLY A 695 -28.95 28.39 -0.87
C GLY A 695 -30.30 27.70 -0.63
N VAL A 696 -31.32 28.44 -0.20
CA VAL A 696 -32.65 27.90 0.12
C VAL A 696 -33.72 28.82 -0.46
N LYS A 697 -34.70 28.23 -1.15
CA LYS A 697 -35.85 28.96 -1.71
C LYS A 697 -37.14 28.38 -1.17
N ALA A 698 -38.01 29.21 -0.60
CA ALA A 698 -39.41 28.85 -0.39
C ALA A 698 -40.15 28.82 -1.75
N ASP A 699 -40.35 27.63 -2.32
CA ASP A 699 -40.95 27.49 -3.65
C ASP A 699 -42.47 27.71 -3.61
N ASN A 700 -43.10 27.29 -2.51
CA ASN A 700 -44.48 27.61 -2.14
C ASN A 700 -44.67 27.43 -0.62
N ASN A 701 -45.89 27.66 -0.10
CA ASN A 701 -46.16 27.58 1.34
C ASN A 701 -45.87 26.20 1.97
N ASN A 702 -45.82 25.14 1.17
CA ASN A 702 -45.60 23.77 1.63
C ASN A 702 -44.21 23.23 1.30
N GLU A 703 -43.41 23.90 0.47
CA GLU A 703 -42.17 23.31 -0.07
C GLU A 703 -41.00 24.29 -0.11
N LEU A 704 -39.83 23.79 0.27
CA LEU A 704 -38.55 24.48 0.13
C LEU A 704 -37.62 23.69 -0.79
N VAL A 705 -36.79 24.40 -1.55
CA VAL A 705 -35.75 23.83 -2.41
C VAL A 705 -34.37 24.30 -1.92
N PHE A 706 -33.46 23.36 -1.71
CA PHE A 706 -32.09 23.59 -1.23
C PHE A 706 -31.10 23.27 -2.36
N GLU A 707 -30.18 24.17 -2.68
CA GLU A 707 -29.08 23.92 -3.64
C GLU A 707 -27.74 23.79 -2.91
N PHE A 708 -26.95 22.79 -3.30
CA PHE A 708 -25.65 22.50 -2.72
C PHE A 708 -24.52 22.64 -3.74
N THR A 709 -23.36 23.06 -3.26
CA THR A 709 -22.11 23.21 -4.04
C THR A 709 -21.62 21.90 -4.70
N GLN A 710 -22.10 20.74 -4.25
CA GLN A 710 -21.63 19.42 -4.68
C GLN A 710 -22.77 18.39 -4.73
N ASN A 711 -22.58 17.32 -5.50
CA ASN A 711 -23.51 16.19 -5.55
C ASN A 711 -23.57 15.44 -4.22
N LEU A 712 -24.79 15.11 -3.79
CA LEU A 712 -25.06 14.50 -2.49
C LEU A 712 -25.36 13.01 -2.60
N ASP A 713 -25.17 12.29 -1.49
CA ASP A 713 -25.62 10.90 -1.35
C ASP A 713 -27.04 10.80 -0.78
N ALA A 714 -27.53 9.58 -0.59
CA ALA A 714 -28.89 9.33 -0.08
C ALA A 714 -29.16 9.88 1.33
N SER A 715 -28.14 10.29 2.10
CA SER A 715 -28.34 10.96 3.39
C SER A 715 -29.08 12.29 3.24
N ALA A 716 -29.00 12.93 2.07
CA ALA A 716 -29.74 14.15 1.76
C ALA A 716 -31.27 13.97 1.79
N LEU A 717 -31.76 12.73 1.73
CA LEU A 717 -33.19 12.41 1.75
C LEU A 717 -33.72 12.14 3.17
N ASN A 718 -32.86 12.17 4.18
CA ASN A 718 -33.28 11.98 5.56
C ASN A 718 -33.95 13.26 6.10
N LEU A 719 -35.23 13.15 6.43
CA LEU A 719 -36.04 14.26 6.96
C LEU A 719 -35.43 14.92 8.21
N SER A 720 -34.77 14.14 9.07
CA SER A 720 -34.17 14.68 10.31
C SER A 720 -33.02 15.66 10.06
N ASN A 721 -32.49 15.71 8.84
CA ASN A 721 -31.41 16.61 8.47
C ASN A 721 -31.89 18.04 8.23
N PHE A 722 -33.20 18.25 8.11
CA PHE A 722 -33.83 19.55 7.88
C PHE A 722 -34.61 19.98 9.11
N ASN A 723 -34.01 20.83 9.96
CA ASN A 723 -34.70 21.42 11.09
C ASN A 723 -35.13 22.85 10.76
N ILE A 724 -36.41 23.01 10.46
CA ILE A 724 -37.02 24.30 10.12
C ILE A 724 -37.74 24.78 11.39
N ASN A 725 -37.00 25.23 12.40
CA ASN A 725 -37.52 25.70 13.69
C ASN A 725 -38.59 24.78 14.33
N GLY A 726 -38.40 23.45 14.25
CA GLY A 726 -39.33 22.45 14.80
C GLY A 726 -40.58 22.16 13.96
N LEU A 727 -40.72 22.76 12.77
CA LEU A 727 -41.79 22.42 11.83
C LEU A 727 -41.69 20.97 11.37
N THR A 728 -42.83 20.30 11.20
CA THR A 728 -42.88 18.91 10.74
C THR A 728 -42.66 18.85 9.23
N VAL A 729 -41.64 18.12 8.79
CA VAL A 729 -41.38 17.79 7.38
C VAL A 729 -41.90 16.38 7.08
N THR A 730 -42.46 16.18 5.89
CA THR A 730 -43.08 14.90 5.48
C THR A 730 -42.34 14.21 4.35
N LYS A 731 -41.54 14.95 3.57
CA LYS A 731 -40.87 14.43 2.38
C LYS A 731 -39.60 15.21 2.06
N ALA A 732 -38.57 14.51 1.60
CA ALA A 732 -37.37 15.09 0.98
C ALA A 732 -37.03 14.26 -0.26
N VAL A 733 -36.85 14.92 -1.40
CA VAL A 733 -36.52 14.27 -2.68
C VAL A 733 -35.46 15.07 -3.43
N PHE A 734 -34.67 14.39 -4.25
CA PHE A 734 -33.85 15.06 -5.26
C PHE A 734 -34.75 15.70 -6.33
N ASP A 735 -34.42 16.93 -6.74
CA ASP A 735 -35.22 17.71 -7.68
C ASP A 735 -34.42 18.02 -8.95
N GLY A 736 -34.64 17.24 -10.01
CA GLY A 736 -33.88 17.35 -11.27
C GLY A 736 -32.47 16.73 -11.21
N ASP A 737 -31.69 17.01 -10.17
CA ASP A 737 -30.34 16.46 -9.96
C ASP A 737 -30.03 16.19 -8.47
N THR A 738 -28.79 15.74 -8.17
CA THR A 738 -28.35 15.39 -6.81
C THR A 738 -27.79 16.57 -5.99
N LYS A 739 -27.84 17.79 -6.52
CA LYS A 739 -27.47 19.03 -5.80
C LYS A 739 -28.70 19.76 -5.28
N HIS A 740 -29.88 19.48 -5.84
CA HIS A 740 -31.13 20.11 -5.46
C HIS A 740 -32.00 19.17 -4.62
N ILE A 741 -32.39 19.61 -3.43
CA ILE A 741 -33.30 18.87 -2.55
C ILE A 741 -34.59 19.65 -2.36
N ARG A 742 -35.73 19.03 -2.69
CA ARG A 742 -37.06 19.55 -2.37
C ARG A 742 -37.58 18.91 -1.09
N VAL A 743 -37.89 19.74 -0.10
CA VAL A 743 -38.43 19.34 1.20
C VAL A 743 -39.87 19.84 1.34
N THR A 744 -40.79 18.95 1.69
CA THR A 744 -42.22 19.24 1.88
C THR A 744 -42.58 19.27 3.36
N LEU A 745 -43.26 20.32 3.80
CA LEU A 745 -43.83 20.47 5.15
C LEU A 745 -45.11 19.64 5.31
N ALA A 746 -45.46 19.27 6.54
CA ALA A 746 -46.81 18.76 6.80
C ALA A 746 -47.84 19.89 6.61
N PRO A 747 -49.04 19.60 6.10
CA PRO A 747 -50.12 20.58 6.02
C PRO A 747 -50.40 21.22 7.38
N GLY A 748 -50.46 22.55 7.44
CA GLY A 748 -50.68 23.31 8.68
C GLY A 748 -49.54 23.26 9.70
N ALA A 749 -48.35 22.75 9.34
CA ALA A 749 -47.19 22.74 10.24
C ALA A 749 -46.72 24.17 10.57
N ASN A 750 -46.63 25.04 9.56
CA ASN A 750 -46.25 26.44 9.72
C ASN A 750 -47.48 27.31 10.01
N THR A 751 -47.57 27.83 11.23
CA THR A 751 -48.74 28.60 11.69
C THR A 751 -48.57 30.12 11.59
N TRP A 752 -47.44 30.61 11.07
CA TRP A 752 -47.19 32.05 10.97
C TRP A 752 -46.31 32.42 9.77
N THR A 753 -46.55 33.60 9.22
CA THR A 753 -45.80 34.15 8.08
C THR A 753 -44.62 34.98 8.58
N GLY A 754 -43.42 34.69 8.09
CA GLY A 754 -42.20 35.43 8.40
C GLY A 754 -40.92 34.64 8.21
N THR A 755 -39.80 35.21 8.70
CA THR A 755 -38.47 34.62 8.57
C THR A 755 -38.26 33.47 9.54
N HIS A 756 -38.04 32.27 8.99
CA HIS A 756 -37.75 31.06 9.73
C HIS A 756 -36.25 30.77 9.74
N VAL A 757 -35.78 30.26 10.88
CA VAL A 757 -34.41 29.74 11.02
C VAL A 757 -34.40 28.29 10.57
N ILE A 758 -33.53 27.97 9.61
CA ILE A 758 -33.37 26.63 9.05
C ILE A 758 -31.98 26.14 9.38
N THR A 759 -31.89 25.01 10.07
CA THR A 759 -30.63 24.32 10.36
C THR A 759 -30.54 23.04 9.57
N ILE A 760 -29.48 22.90 8.79
CA ILE A 760 -29.22 21.73 7.94
C ILE A 760 -27.92 21.07 8.42
N SER A 761 -27.95 19.76 8.57
CA SER A 761 -26.80 19.00 9.06
C SER A 761 -26.80 17.56 8.56
N ASN A 762 -25.69 16.85 8.74
CA ASN A 762 -25.58 15.40 8.50
C ASN A 762 -25.82 14.94 7.05
N ILE A 763 -25.86 15.86 6.10
CA ILE A 763 -25.90 15.56 4.67
C ILE A 763 -24.47 15.30 4.19
N LYS A 764 -24.29 14.25 3.40
CA LYS A 764 -22.99 13.84 2.87
C LYS A 764 -22.93 14.03 1.37
N ASN A 765 -21.72 14.29 0.87
CA ASN A 765 -21.46 14.16 -0.55
C ASN A 765 -21.29 12.68 -0.91
N THR A 766 -21.18 12.39 -2.21
CA THR A 766 -20.97 11.03 -2.72
C THR A 766 -19.67 10.35 -2.25
N SER A 767 -18.73 11.11 -1.68
CA SER A 767 -17.49 10.59 -1.06
C SER A 767 -17.62 10.34 0.45
N GLY A 768 -18.81 10.56 1.03
CA GLY A 768 -19.10 10.33 2.44
C GLY A 768 -18.66 11.44 3.40
N LEU A 769 -18.13 12.56 2.87
CA LEU A 769 -17.82 13.74 3.69
C LEU A 769 -19.12 14.45 4.08
N VAL A 770 -19.30 14.65 5.38
CA VAL A 770 -20.46 15.32 5.97
C VAL A 770 -20.29 16.84 5.86
N MET A 771 -21.34 17.56 5.47
CA MET A 771 -21.38 19.03 5.53
C MET A 771 -21.15 19.52 6.96
N ASP A 772 -20.62 20.74 7.08
CA ASP A 772 -20.73 21.46 8.34
C ASP A 772 -22.18 21.86 8.58
N THR A 773 -22.61 21.82 9.84
CA THR A 773 -23.95 22.30 10.21
C THR A 773 -24.06 23.77 9.84
N VAL A 774 -25.05 24.10 9.02
CA VAL A 774 -25.32 25.46 8.57
C VAL A 774 -26.68 25.91 9.07
N THR A 775 -26.75 27.17 9.47
CA THR A 775 -28.00 27.84 9.84
C THR A 775 -28.22 29.01 8.90
N VAL A 776 -29.36 29.01 8.22
CA VAL A 776 -29.79 30.07 7.31
C VAL A 776 -31.17 30.56 7.68
N ASN A 777 -31.56 31.71 7.13
CA ASN A 777 -32.86 32.32 7.36
C ASN A 777 -33.61 32.38 6.03
N GLU A 778 -34.87 31.97 6.04
CA GLU A 778 -35.72 32.00 4.84
C GLU A 778 -37.10 32.56 5.18
N TYR A 779 -37.65 33.42 4.32
CA TYR A 779 -38.98 33.97 4.53
C TYR A 779 -40.05 33.01 4.02
N MET A 780 -40.93 32.58 4.90
CA MET A 780 -41.97 31.59 4.60
C MET A 780 -43.34 32.13 4.98
N LYS A 781 -44.35 31.82 4.16
CA LYS A 781 -45.75 32.05 4.50
C LYS A 781 -46.30 30.87 5.31
N GLU A 782 -47.28 31.14 6.15
CA GLU A 782 -48.01 30.09 6.88
C GLU A 782 -48.70 29.12 5.91
N ASN A 783 -48.92 27.87 6.34
CA ASN A 783 -49.49 26.80 5.51
C ASN A 783 -50.72 26.11 6.13
N VAL A 784 -51.41 26.81 7.03
CA VAL A 784 -52.69 26.43 7.61
C VAL A 784 -53.79 26.72 6.60
N ALA A 785 -54.51 25.69 6.19
CA ALA A 785 -55.67 25.86 5.33
C ALA A 785 -56.85 26.45 6.12
N PRO A 786 -57.58 27.44 5.58
CA PRO A 786 -58.80 27.93 6.22
C PRO A 786 -59.83 26.83 6.37
N THR A 787 -60.55 26.89 7.48
CA THR A 787 -61.76 26.11 7.70
C THR A 787 -62.96 27.05 7.75
N PHE A 788 -64.17 26.51 7.70
CA PHE A 788 -65.37 27.33 7.83
C PHE A 788 -66.49 26.59 8.57
N THR A 789 -67.37 27.36 9.18
CA THR A 789 -68.65 26.91 9.72
C THR A 789 -69.79 27.58 8.98
N ALA A 790 -70.95 26.94 8.95
CA ALA A 790 -72.12 27.49 8.28
C ALA A 790 -73.37 27.40 9.16
N THR A 791 -74.21 28.44 9.12
CA THR A 791 -75.45 28.54 9.89
C THR A 791 -76.56 29.12 9.03
N LEU A 792 -77.73 28.47 9.03
CA LEU A 792 -78.94 28.98 8.40
C LEU A 792 -79.51 30.11 9.27
N THR A 793 -79.48 31.35 8.79
CA THR A 793 -79.90 32.54 9.56
C THR A 793 -81.32 33.02 9.22
N SER A 794 -81.83 32.62 8.06
CA SER A 794 -83.23 32.74 7.65
C SER A 794 -83.58 31.52 6.81
N ALA A 795 -84.85 31.34 6.47
CA ALA A 795 -85.28 30.21 5.64
C ALA A 795 -84.47 30.08 4.33
N ASP A 796 -83.85 31.13 3.82
CA ASP A 796 -83.14 31.14 2.53
C ASP A 796 -81.73 31.76 2.58
N VAL A 797 -81.16 32.04 3.76
CA VAL A 797 -79.81 32.62 3.90
C VAL A 797 -78.94 31.75 4.80
N ILE A 798 -77.78 31.33 4.29
CA ILE A 798 -76.74 30.64 5.05
C ILE A 798 -75.58 31.60 5.29
N ARG A 799 -75.29 31.90 6.55
CA ARG A 799 -74.05 32.55 6.98
C ARG A 799 -72.90 31.56 6.95
N VAL A 800 -71.77 31.94 6.37
CA VAL A 800 -70.53 31.15 6.37
C VAL A 800 -69.45 31.97 7.05
N ASP A 801 -68.86 31.42 8.11
CA ASP A 801 -67.77 32.03 8.87
C ASP A 801 -66.50 31.22 8.66
N PHE A 802 -65.47 31.84 8.08
CA PHE A 802 -64.16 31.26 7.88
C PHE A 802 -63.26 31.47 9.12
N SER A 803 -62.32 30.56 9.36
CA SER A 803 -61.33 30.68 10.43
C SER A 803 -60.46 31.92 10.26
N GLU A 804 -60.19 32.30 9.01
CA GLU A 804 -59.43 33.47 8.62
C GLU A 804 -60.05 34.17 7.39
N PRO A 805 -59.61 35.39 7.04
CA PRO A 805 -60.09 36.05 5.85
C PRO A 805 -59.75 35.26 4.58
N VAL A 806 -60.71 35.14 3.67
CA VAL A 806 -60.55 34.40 2.42
C VAL A 806 -60.99 35.21 1.20
N ALA A 807 -60.47 34.86 0.03
CA ALA A 807 -60.83 35.45 -1.25
C ALA A 807 -60.85 34.41 -2.38
N ASN A 808 -61.33 34.80 -3.56
CA ASN A 808 -61.25 33.95 -4.73
C ASN A 808 -59.77 33.66 -5.07
N ALA A 809 -59.44 32.41 -5.44
CA ALA A 809 -58.09 32.02 -5.83
C ALA A 809 -57.50 32.91 -6.94
N MET A 810 -58.35 33.41 -7.84
CA MET A 810 -58.02 34.54 -8.72
C MET A 810 -58.52 35.83 -8.06
N ILE A 811 -57.66 36.53 -7.34
CA ILE A 811 -58.04 37.71 -6.51
C ILE A 811 -58.71 38.86 -7.27
N SER A 812 -58.56 38.92 -8.60
CA SER A 812 -59.28 39.84 -9.48
C SER A 812 -60.77 39.51 -9.62
N ASN A 813 -61.21 38.35 -9.14
CA ASN A 813 -62.59 37.88 -9.17
C ASN A 813 -63.23 37.97 -7.79
N SER A 814 -64.54 38.18 -7.74
CA SER A 814 -65.31 38.04 -6.51
C SER A 814 -65.55 36.57 -6.15
N LEU A 815 -65.85 36.29 -4.88
CA LEU A 815 -66.43 35.00 -4.52
C LEU A 815 -67.77 34.83 -5.25
N SER A 816 -68.01 33.64 -5.80
CA SER A 816 -69.16 33.38 -6.66
C SER A 816 -69.90 32.12 -6.21
N VAL A 817 -71.08 31.90 -6.75
CA VAL A 817 -71.90 30.71 -6.46
C VAL A 817 -71.16 29.41 -6.81
N ASN A 818 -70.25 29.44 -7.79
CA ASN A 818 -69.47 28.27 -8.19
C ASN A 818 -68.43 27.85 -7.14
N ASN A 819 -68.09 28.74 -6.21
CA ASN A 819 -67.20 28.42 -5.11
C ASN A 819 -67.88 27.57 -4.03
N PHE A 820 -69.21 27.42 -4.06
CA PHE A 820 -69.98 26.79 -2.99
C PHE A 820 -70.94 25.73 -3.52
N THR A 821 -70.98 24.57 -2.85
CA THR A 821 -72.00 23.54 -3.10
C THR A 821 -72.84 23.36 -1.85
N VAL A 822 -74.12 23.73 -1.91
CA VAL A 822 -75.10 23.52 -0.84
C VAL A 822 -75.98 22.32 -1.18
N LYS A 823 -76.21 21.42 -0.22
CA LYS A 823 -77.20 20.34 -0.35
C LYS A 823 -78.19 20.35 0.80
N VAL A 824 -79.49 20.19 0.49
CA VAL A 824 -80.59 20.02 1.45
C VAL A 824 -81.17 18.62 1.24
N ASP A 825 -81.20 17.80 2.28
CA ASP A 825 -81.58 16.37 2.20
C ASP A 825 -80.79 15.60 1.13
N GLY A 826 -79.50 15.95 0.96
CA GLY A 826 -78.61 15.36 -0.04
C GLY A 826 -78.76 15.89 -1.46
N GLN A 827 -79.77 16.73 -1.75
CA GLN A 827 -80.01 17.31 -3.06
C GLN A 827 -79.41 18.71 -3.19
N SER A 828 -78.79 19.02 -4.33
CA SER A 828 -78.18 20.33 -4.57
C SER A 828 -79.21 21.45 -4.48
N ALA A 829 -78.95 22.43 -3.64
CA ALA A 829 -79.70 23.67 -3.55
C ALA A 829 -78.99 24.76 -4.38
N THR A 830 -79.74 25.45 -5.23
CA THR A 830 -79.20 26.55 -6.02
C THR A 830 -78.89 27.75 -5.14
N VAL A 831 -77.62 28.16 -5.09
CA VAL A 831 -77.20 29.45 -4.52
C VAL A 831 -77.38 30.51 -5.60
N LEU A 832 -78.19 31.54 -5.35
CA LEU A 832 -78.42 32.64 -6.29
C LEU A 832 -77.21 33.55 -6.38
N ARG A 833 -76.64 33.92 -5.22
CA ARG A 833 -75.52 34.85 -5.11
C ARG A 833 -74.88 34.79 -3.73
N VAL A 834 -73.64 35.26 -3.65
CA VAL A 834 -72.85 35.42 -2.44
C VAL A 834 -72.84 36.89 -2.02
N TYR A 835 -73.12 37.16 -0.75
CA TYR A 835 -73.29 38.50 -0.17
C TYR A 835 -72.35 38.71 1.01
N GLU A 836 -72.08 39.97 1.33
CA GLU A 836 -71.25 40.36 2.48
C GLU A 836 -72.08 40.75 3.71
N ASP A 837 -73.39 40.94 3.59
CA ASP A 837 -74.30 41.28 4.68
C ASP A 837 -75.43 40.25 4.88
N SER A 838 -75.94 40.18 6.11
CA SER A 838 -76.99 39.24 6.51
C SER A 838 -78.35 39.51 5.89
N GLY A 839 -78.59 40.72 5.38
CA GLY A 839 -79.79 41.07 4.63
C GLY A 839 -79.76 40.60 3.17
N ALA A 840 -78.64 40.02 2.73
CA ALA A 840 -78.38 39.61 1.35
C ALA A 840 -78.63 40.75 0.34
N GLN A 841 -78.13 41.95 0.65
CA GLN A 841 -78.31 43.16 -0.18
C GLN A 841 -77.06 43.52 -0.98
N ASN A 842 -75.88 43.41 -0.37
CA ASN A 842 -74.59 43.80 -0.91
C ASN A 842 -73.83 42.54 -1.36
N PRO A 843 -73.65 42.35 -2.67
CA PRO A 843 -72.85 41.26 -3.18
C PRO A 843 -71.38 41.41 -2.77
N VAL A 844 -70.70 40.29 -2.62
CA VAL A 844 -69.23 40.29 -2.47
C VAL A 844 -68.55 40.92 -3.68
N SER A 845 -67.47 41.67 -3.46
CA SER A 845 -66.69 42.35 -4.50
C SER A 845 -65.40 41.59 -4.83
N SER A 846 -64.81 41.87 -6.00
CA SER A 846 -63.45 41.43 -6.33
C SER A 846 -62.42 42.11 -5.43
N SER A 847 -61.23 41.54 -5.34
CA SER A 847 -60.10 42.10 -4.58
C SER A 847 -60.46 42.45 -3.12
N LYS A 848 -61.36 41.67 -2.51
CA LYS A 848 -61.77 41.83 -1.11
C LYS A 848 -61.71 40.49 -0.38
N GLY A 849 -61.07 40.49 0.79
CA GLY A 849 -61.01 39.39 1.74
C GLY A 849 -62.19 39.40 2.70
N TYR A 850 -62.78 38.23 2.92
CA TYR A 850 -63.97 38.04 3.74
C TYR A 850 -63.75 37.00 4.82
N LYS A 851 -64.07 37.33 6.07
CA LYS A 851 -64.16 36.35 7.16
C LYS A 851 -65.57 35.77 7.31
N THR A 852 -66.57 36.54 6.92
CA THR A 852 -67.97 36.11 6.91
C THR A 852 -68.60 36.50 5.57
N ILE A 853 -69.38 35.58 5.02
CA ILE A 853 -70.23 35.80 3.84
C ILE A 853 -71.61 35.20 4.08
N TYR A 854 -72.55 35.51 3.18
CA TYR A 854 -73.91 35.02 3.22
C TYR A 854 -74.30 34.45 1.85
N LEU A 855 -74.74 33.20 1.82
CA LEU A 855 -75.24 32.53 0.62
C LEU A 855 -76.76 32.65 0.59
N LYS A 856 -77.32 33.26 -0.46
CA LYS A 856 -78.77 33.30 -0.68
C LYS A 856 -79.20 32.11 -1.51
N LEU A 857 -80.07 31.27 -0.97
CA LEU A 857 -80.68 30.15 -1.70
C LEU A 857 -81.83 30.64 -2.58
N GLN A 858 -82.03 30.00 -3.74
CA GLN A 858 -83.14 30.31 -4.63
C GLN A 858 -84.49 29.97 -4.00
N ASN A 859 -84.56 28.86 -3.26
CA ASN A 859 -85.77 28.39 -2.60
C ASN A 859 -85.53 28.35 -1.09
N PRO A 860 -86.47 28.83 -0.26
CA PRO A 860 -86.39 28.67 1.18
C PRO A 860 -86.38 27.20 1.60
N VAL A 861 -85.58 26.87 2.61
CA VAL A 861 -85.62 25.62 3.35
C VAL A 861 -86.94 25.58 4.12
N THR A 862 -87.79 24.62 3.77
CA THR A 862 -89.12 24.44 4.36
C THR A 862 -89.17 23.37 5.46
N ASP A 863 -88.15 22.51 5.54
CA ASP A 863 -88.07 21.41 6.51
C ASP A 863 -86.72 21.42 7.24
N LEU A 864 -86.73 21.96 8.46
CA LEU A 864 -85.57 22.01 9.34
C LEU A 864 -85.24 20.64 9.98
N SER A 865 -85.98 19.57 9.72
CA SER A 865 -85.57 18.22 10.15
C SER A 865 -84.49 17.63 9.24
N LYS A 866 -84.43 18.04 7.96
CA LYS A 866 -83.48 17.51 6.96
C LYS A 866 -82.06 18.04 7.13
N PRO A 867 -81.01 17.24 6.87
CA PRO A 867 -79.64 17.72 6.94
C PRO A 867 -79.36 18.74 5.82
N ILE A 868 -78.59 19.76 6.14
CA ILE A 868 -78.09 20.75 5.18
C ILE A 868 -76.57 20.70 5.24
N THR A 869 -75.90 20.63 4.10
CA THR A 869 -74.43 20.55 4.02
C THR A 869 -73.88 21.59 3.05
N LEU A 870 -72.66 22.05 3.30
CA LEU A 870 -71.93 23.02 2.47
C LEU A 870 -70.48 22.55 2.26
N SER A 871 -69.98 22.67 1.03
CA SER A 871 -68.54 22.60 0.72
C SER A 871 -68.10 23.83 -0.07
N ALA A 872 -66.81 24.18 0.03
CA ALA A 872 -66.23 25.33 -0.65
C ALA A 872 -64.99 24.91 -1.46
N THR A 873 -64.78 25.51 -2.65
CA THR A 873 -63.59 25.26 -3.50
C THR A 873 -63.20 26.53 -4.28
N GLY A 874 -61.94 26.61 -4.72
CA GLY A 874 -61.43 27.76 -5.49
C GLY A 874 -61.35 29.05 -4.67
N ILE A 875 -61.19 28.92 -3.35
CA ILE A 875 -61.04 29.99 -2.38
C ILE A 875 -59.68 29.81 -1.70
N VAL A 876 -58.95 30.91 -1.50
CA VAL A 876 -57.66 30.94 -0.78
C VAL A 876 -57.71 31.92 0.39
N ASP A 877 -56.85 31.73 1.37
CA ASP A 877 -56.63 32.67 2.47
C ASP A 877 -55.91 33.96 2.06
N VAL A 878 -56.14 34.99 2.87
CA VAL A 878 -55.53 36.31 2.76
C VAL A 878 -55.28 36.87 4.15
N ASP A 879 -54.30 37.77 4.27
CA ASP A 879 -53.84 38.27 5.58
C ASP A 879 -54.83 39.23 6.28
N GLN A 880 -55.85 39.73 5.60
CA GLN A 880 -56.78 40.72 6.14
C GLN A 880 -58.19 40.68 5.52
N THR A 881 -59.19 41.17 6.28
CA THR A 881 -60.51 41.49 5.73
C THR A 881 -60.48 42.84 4.99
N GLY A 882 -61.24 42.99 3.92
CA GLY A 882 -61.27 44.23 3.13
C GLY A 882 -60.36 44.16 1.91
N GLY A 883 -59.87 45.30 1.42
CA GLY A 883 -59.11 45.34 0.17
C GLY A 883 -57.86 44.47 0.20
N ILE A 884 -57.67 43.62 -0.80
CA ILE A 884 -56.50 42.74 -0.94
C ILE A 884 -55.76 43.00 -2.25
N SER A 885 -54.46 42.74 -2.24
CA SER A 885 -53.58 42.75 -3.41
C SER A 885 -52.85 41.40 -3.50
N SER A 886 -52.15 41.14 -4.60
CA SER A 886 -51.31 39.94 -4.74
C SER A 886 -50.28 39.77 -3.64
N ASN A 887 -49.84 40.87 -3.01
CA ASN A 887 -48.82 40.86 -1.97
C ASN A 887 -49.38 40.41 -0.61
N ASN A 888 -50.69 40.46 -0.44
CA ASN A 888 -51.44 40.14 0.79
C ASN A 888 -52.08 38.74 0.74
N VAL A 889 -51.90 38.02 -0.37
CA VAL A 889 -52.37 36.65 -0.52
C VAL A 889 -51.43 35.74 0.23
N VAL A 890 -51.96 34.94 1.15
CA VAL A 890 -51.18 33.88 1.78
C VAL A 890 -51.12 32.68 0.83
N GLY A 891 -52.25 32.24 0.29
CA GLY A 891 -52.37 31.33 -0.84
C GLY A 891 -52.77 29.88 -0.50
N ASN A 892 -53.06 29.54 0.76
CA ASN A 892 -53.57 28.24 1.15
C ASN A 892 -55.04 28.10 0.73
N PRO A 893 -55.41 27.01 0.02
CA PRO A 893 -56.80 26.78 -0.34
C PRO A 893 -57.63 26.49 0.91
N VAL A 894 -58.88 26.99 0.94
CA VAL A 894 -59.86 26.60 1.96
C VAL A 894 -60.01 25.07 1.95
N SER A 895 -60.06 24.48 3.14
CA SER A 895 -60.25 23.04 3.34
C SER A 895 -61.44 22.51 2.52
N ASP A 896 -61.21 21.41 1.79
CA ASP A 896 -62.22 20.70 1.00
C ASP A 896 -63.30 19.98 1.84
N ALA A 897 -63.37 20.28 3.15
CA ALA A 897 -64.31 19.66 4.06
C ALA A 897 -65.77 20.00 3.71
N VAL A 898 -66.64 18.98 3.81
CA VAL A 898 -68.09 19.15 3.80
C VAL A 898 -68.55 19.40 5.23
N VAL A 899 -69.14 20.56 5.50
CA VAL A 899 -69.64 20.93 6.83
C VAL A 899 -71.16 20.86 6.89
N ASN A 900 -71.69 20.49 8.07
CA ASN A 900 -73.11 20.60 8.34
C ASN A 900 -73.47 22.07 8.58
N VAL A 901 -74.55 22.54 7.99
CA VAL A 901 -75.09 23.87 8.25
C VAL A 901 -75.96 23.80 9.51
N ALA A 902 -75.57 24.53 10.55
CA ALA A 902 -76.33 24.68 11.79
C ALA A 902 -77.68 25.39 11.51
N LYS A 903 -78.71 25.07 12.31
CA LYS A 903 -80.09 25.54 12.09
C LYS A 903 -80.56 26.46 13.21
#